data_AF-A0A0V0RTB8-F1
#
_entry.id   AF-A0A0V0RTB8-F1
#
_cell.length_a   1.000
_cell.length_b   1.000
_cell.length_c   1.000
_cell.angle_alpha   90.00
_cell.angle_beta   90.00
_cell.angle_gamma   90.00
#
_symmetry.space_group_name_H-M   'P 1'
#
loop_
_entity.id
_entity.type
_entity.pdbx_description
1 polymer ?
#
loop_
_entity_poly.entity_id
_entity_poly.type
_entity_poly.pdbx_seq_one_letter_code
_entity_poly.pdbx_strand_id
1 'polypeptide(L)'
;MVQETQIEKENTYRAILYKGPSQDRGKFLASDAPANWVNGAAAVTADAGHSFAVALNDVVRNHINVKFFAYNNVPPGIPNVKTKSNGKGVIMISTAVGVNDGAWIVHTVPGFPAAKTGYSWPAAEIAKGHLLICMTIAETQINAIAASLFRAEPFVYYNDIPETETAGMPDFKKLAEGQIPSTPPFTISRSIKLTGAGAVSVHIYSKSAKSRYEMYRKVILRGLKKTIKVWSRRDNKLKGDCRVLERNIRLIKSPAQIGDHPTNAEADESNWIVSEPGNIFCFMDKPYAVTIQKKSQATEPALAVCIDKDTIFARFNTIAAQMLADNIFTFDYPQLLRNAGTLLYCVIYDFPLIVYYVKYSYCAAQLLKLCINDMPILFGVCVKNFLGVTVMKIVIYKCAYQNAIHFIRTKYFQYFLWKVRAILYKGPAQNNGKLLASDSPNDWANGAAPVTQNNAHSFAAALTDVVGPHANVKFLAYNNVPPAVPNVKTKSNSKGVIIISTAPGQNDGAWIVHTVPGFPAARTGYSWPAAETAKGHLLICMTIAETQINAVAASLIQIEPFVYYNDIPETETAGMPDFKKLAEGQIPTTPPFTTKRSIKTAAQAPVDIHIYSKSAKSKYEIYKKVIVKALKKTIKVWSRRDNKLKGDCRVLERNIRLIKSPVQIGDHPTNVEADESNWIVSEPGNIFCFIDKPYAVTILKKSQATESAMGVCIDKDAIFARFNAIAAQVENCPR
;
A
#
# COMPACT_ATOMS: atom_id res chain seq x y z
N MET A 1 -6.29 -41.66 15.55
CA MET A 1 -5.71 -40.36 15.15
C MET A 1 -6.20 -40.05 13.75
N VAL A 2 -7.16 -39.15 13.59
CA VAL A 2 -7.64 -38.72 12.26
C VAL A 2 -6.67 -37.64 11.77
N GLN A 3 -5.97 -37.90 10.66
CA GLN A 3 -5.08 -36.93 9.99
C GLN A 3 -5.90 -35.99 9.10
N GLU A 4 -5.51 -34.71 9.02
CA GLU A 4 -6.12 -33.68 8.15
C GLU A 4 -6.29 -34.16 6.68
N THR A 5 -5.40 -35.03 6.19
CA THR A 5 -5.40 -35.58 4.83
C THR A 5 -6.57 -36.52 4.48
N GLN A 6 -7.22 -37.15 5.47
CA GLN A 6 -8.42 -37.98 5.24
C GLN A 6 -9.67 -37.12 5.13
N ILE A 7 -9.67 -35.94 5.76
CA ILE A 7 -10.78 -34.99 5.76
C ILE A 7 -10.82 -34.22 4.42
N GLU A 8 -9.68 -34.01 3.77
CA GLU A 8 -9.55 -33.24 2.52
C GLU A 8 -10.16 -33.90 1.25
N LYS A 9 -10.54 -35.19 1.29
CA LYS A 9 -11.15 -35.89 0.15
C LYS A 9 -12.67 -36.05 0.21
N GLU A 10 -13.27 -35.89 1.39
CA GLU A 10 -14.71 -35.95 1.57
C GLU A 10 -15.21 -34.59 2.06
N ASN A 11 -15.73 -33.76 1.14
CA ASN A 11 -16.81 -32.82 1.46
C ASN A 11 -16.63 -31.99 2.77
N THR A 12 -15.45 -31.43 3.04
CA THR A 12 -15.26 -30.65 4.27
C THR A 12 -15.90 -29.26 4.13
N TYR A 13 -17.14 -29.15 4.59
CA TYR A 13 -17.99 -27.99 4.32
C TYR A 13 -17.73 -26.72 5.13
N ARG A 14 -16.75 -26.70 6.05
CA ARG A 14 -16.14 -25.50 6.68
C ARG A 14 -14.81 -25.89 7.31
N ALA A 15 -13.84 -24.98 7.23
CA ALA A 15 -12.55 -25.12 7.90
C ALA A 15 -12.22 -23.87 8.72
N ILE A 16 -11.86 -24.06 9.99
CA ILE A 16 -11.23 -23.03 10.81
C ILE A 16 -9.80 -23.46 11.11
N LEU A 17 -8.83 -22.63 10.73
CA LEU A 17 -7.42 -22.80 11.07
C LEU A 17 -6.99 -21.71 12.03
N TYR A 18 -6.46 -22.11 13.19
CA TYR A 18 -5.87 -21.23 14.17
C TYR A 18 -4.37 -21.49 14.28
N LYS A 19 -3.54 -20.55 13.83
CA LYS A 19 -2.09 -20.60 14.00
C LYS A 19 -1.72 -19.91 15.31
N GLY A 20 -1.05 -20.60 16.23
CA GLY A 20 -0.53 -19.97 17.44
C GLY A 20 0.69 -19.08 17.16
N PRO A 21 0.99 -18.10 18.04
CA PRO A 21 2.26 -17.37 17.98
C PRO A 21 3.46 -18.32 18.03
N SER A 22 4.45 -18.07 17.15
CA SER A 22 5.65 -18.91 17.00
C SER A 22 5.40 -20.40 16.75
N GLN A 23 4.22 -20.76 16.22
CA GLN A 23 3.90 -22.10 15.76
C GLN A 23 3.88 -22.14 14.24
N ASP A 24 4.61 -23.09 13.65
CA ASP A 24 4.64 -23.27 12.19
C ASP A 24 3.45 -24.08 11.68
N ARG A 25 2.87 -24.92 12.53
CA ARG A 25 1.65 -25.69 12.24
C ARG A 25 0.46 -25.00 12.89
N GLY A 26 -0.70 -25.08 12.25
CA GLY A 26 -1.96 -24.57 12.81
C GLY A 26 -2.77 -25.66 13.51
N LYS A 27 -3.74 -25.24 14.30
CA LYS A 27 -4.83 -26.07 14.83
C LYS A 27 -6.05 -25.95 13.94
N PHE A 28 -6.53 -27.08 13.47
CA PHE A 28 -7.61 -27.20 12.52
C PHE A 28 -8.89 -27.69 13.21
N LEU A 29 -10.02 -27.08 12.84
CA LEU A 29 -11.36 -27.55 13.17
C LEU A 29 -12.15 -27.71 11.87
N ALA A 30 -12.49 -28.95 11.56
CA ALA A 30 -13.45 -29.29 10.51
C ALA A 30 -14.88 -29.27 11.06
N SER A 31 -15.84 -28.90 10.22
CA SER A 31 -17.26 -28.85 10.62
C SER A 31 -17.96 -30.20 10.79
N ASP A 32 -17.46 -31.24 10.14
CA ASP A 32 -17.99 -32.62 10.14
C ASP A 32 -17.48 -33.45 11.32
N ALA A 33 -16.29 -33.14 11.84
CA ALA A 33 -15.71 -33.72 13.04
C ALA A 33 -15.21 -32.66 14.05
N PRO A 34 -16.08 -31.75 14.55
CA PRO A 34 -15.68 -30.66 15.45
C PRO A 34 -15.41 -31.15 16.89
N ALA A 35 -15.13 -32.45 17.08
CA ALA A 35 -14.96 -33.07 18.38
C ALA A 35 -13.71 -32.59 19.11
N ASN A 36 -12.62 -32.24 18.40
CA ASN A 36 -11.39 -31.73 18.98
C ASN A 36 -10.60 -30.86 17.99
N TRP A 37 -9.73 -29.99 18.51
CA TRP A 37 -8.70 -29.35 17.70
C TRP A 37 -7.73 -30.41 17.16
N VAL A 38 -7.54 -30.44 15.84
CA VAL A 38 -6.61 -31.37 15.17
C VAL A 38 -5.34 -30.63 14.79
N ASN A 39 -4.19 -31.29 14.84
CA ASN A 39 -2.95 -30.74 14.30
C ASN A 39 -3.06 -30.63 12.78
N GLY A 40 -2.71 -29.48 12.22
CA GLY A 40 -2.51 -29.36 10.78
C GLY A 40 -1.43 -30.35 10.32
N ALA A 41 -1.65 -31.02 9.19
CA ALA A 41 -0.81 -32.05 8.57
C ALA A 41 0.53 -31.50 8.09
N ALA A 42 0.61 -30.25 7.69
CA ALA A 42 1.86 -29.56 7.34
C ALA A 42 1.98 -28.18 8.02
N ALA A 43 3.17 -27.59 7.90
CA ALA A 43 3.39 -26.19 8.31
C ALA A 43 2.64 -25.24 7.37
N VAL A 44 2.18 -24.10 7.88
CA VAL A 44 1.46 -23.08 7.08
C VAL A 44 2.35 -22.43 6.01
N THR A 45 3.66 -22.63 6.08
CA THR A 45 4.65 -22.16 5.11
C THR A 45 4.82 -23.11 3.92
N ALA A 46 4.35 -24.37 4.04
CA ALA A 46 4.43 -25.34 2.96
C ALA A 46 3.42 -25.00 1.85
N ASP A 47 3.78 -25.22 0.59
CA ASP A 47 2.93 -24.97 -0.57
C ASP A 47 1.90 -26.08 -0.82
N ALA A 48 1.92 -27.13 0.00
CA ALA A 48 1.00 -28.27 -0.06
C ALA A 48 0.90 -28.96 1.32
N GLY A 49 -0.11 -29.83 1.46
CA GLY A 49 -0.27 -30.73 2.61
C GLY A 49 -0.95 -30.13 3.84
N HIS A 50 -1.50 -28.92 3.74
CA HIS A 50 -2.39 -28.35 4.74
C HIS A 50 -3.64 -27.73 4.10
N SER A 51 -4.73 -27.66 4.85
CA SER A 51 -6.07 -27.27 4.35
C SER A 51 -6.10 -25.97 3.56
N PHE A 52 -5.43 -24.91 4.04
CA PHE A 52 -5.42 -23.61 3.36
C PHE A 52 -4.53 -23.53 2.11
N ALA A 53 -3.52 -24.38 1.95
CA ALA A 53 -2.76 -24.48 0.70
C ALA A 53 -3.63 -25.12 -0.38
N VAL A 54 -4.43 -26.13 0.00
CA VAL A 54 -5.41 -26.77 -0.89
C VAL A 54 -6.53 -25.79 -1.26
N ALA A 55 -7.14 -25.13 -0.26
CA ALA A 55 -8.25 -24.20 -0.49
C ALA A 55 -7.86 -22.98 -1.35
N LEU A 56 -6.59 -22.58 -1.35
CA LEU A 56 -6.09 -21.45 -2.13
C LEU A 56 -5.35 -21.88 -3.40
N ASN A 57 -5.34 -23.17 -3.73
CA ASN A 57 -4.63 -23.69 -4.89
C ASN A 57 -5.02 -22.94 -6.19
N ASP A 58 -6.32 -22.68 -6.37
CA ASP A 58 -6.86 -21.98 -7.54
C ASP A 58 -6.73 -20.45 -7.47
N VAL A 59 -6.35 -19.91 -6.32
CA VAL A 59 -6.07 -18.47 -6.11
C VAL A 59 -4.61 -18.15 -6.42
N VAL A 60 -3.71 -19.06 -6.05
CA VAL A 60 -2.27 -18.90 -6.21
C VAL A 60 -1.74 -19.45 -7.53
N ARG A 61 -2.48 -20.35 -8.18
CA ARG A 61 -2.19 -20.92 -9.52
C ARG A 61 -3.25 -20.50 -10.53
N ASN A 62 -2.94 -20.60 -11.82
CA ASN A 62 -3.93 -20.35 -12.87
C ASN A 62 -4.84 -21.56 -13.06
N HIS A 63 -6.10 -21.46 -12.65
CA HIS A 63 -7.15 -22.43 -12.96
C HIS A 63 -8.13 -21.85 -13.98
N ILE A 64 -8.53 -22.66 -14.97
CA ILE A 64 -9.32 -22.17 -16.11
C ILE A 64 -10.75 -21.77 -15.68
N ASN A 65 -11.37 -22.60 -14.84
CA ASN A 65 -12.77 -22.47 -14.40
C ASN A 65 -12.96 -21.89 -13.00
N VAL A 66 -11.91 -21.34 -12.38
CA VAL A 66 -12.06 -20.65 -11.10
C VAL A 66 -11.63 -19.20 -11.27
N LYS A 67 -12.45 -18.29 -10.72
CA LYS A 67 -12.19 -16.85 -10.68
C LYS A 67 -12.37 -16.36 -9.26
N PHE A 68 -11.67 -15.30 -8.90
CA PHE A 68 -11.67 -14.83 -7.53
C PHE A 68 -11.51 -13.32 -7.39
N PHE A 69 -11.97 -12.86 -6.23
CA PHE A 69 -11.90 -11.50 -5.75
C PHE A 69 -11.16 -11.52 -4.42
N ALA A 70 -10.06 -10.79 -4.31
CA ALA A 70 -9.22 -10.77 -3.12
C ALA A 70 -9.06 -9.37 -2.55
N TYR A 71 -9.17 -9.27 -1.23
CA TYR A 71 -9.07 -8.02 -0.50
C TYR A 71 -8.18 -8.19 0.74
N ASN A 72 -7.36 -7.18 1.02
CA ASN A 72 -6.46 -7.16 2.16
C ASN A 72 -6.01 -5.72 2.41
N ASN A 73 -5.96 -5.28 3.67
CA ASN A 73 -5.47 -3.95 4.02
C ASN A 73 -3.94 -3.83 3.97
N VAL A 74 -3.22 -4.94 3.95
CA VAL A 74 -1.80 -5.05 3.67
C VAL A 74 -1.63 -6.16 2.63
N PRO A 75 -1.99 -5.91 1.36
CA PRO A 75 -1.93 -6.95 0.34
C PRO A 75 -0.48 -7.34 -0.01
N PRO A 76 -0.25 -8.56 -0.51
CA PRO A 76 1.06 -8.99 -0.96
C PRO A 76 1.58 -8.13 -2.10
N GLY A 77 2.85 -7.74 -2.04
CA GLY A 77 3.56 -7.05 -3.13
C GLY A 77 3.17 -5.58 -3.37
N ILE A 78 2.15 -5.04 -2.71
CA ILE A 78 1.73 -3.64 -2.85
C ILE A 78 2.04 -2.89 -1.54
N PRO A 79 3.07 -2.03 -1.52
CA PRO A 79 3.44 -1.30 -0.32
C PRO A 79 2.47 -0.15 -0.01
N ASN A 80 2.38 0.25 1.26
CA ASN A 80 1.75 1.49 1.72
C ASN A 80 0.30 1.73 1.30
N VAL A 81 -0.50 0.66 1.22
CA VAL A 81 -1.93 0.78 0.96
C VAL A 81 -2.60 1.63 2.04
N LYS A 82 -3.21 2.74 1.61
CA LYS A 82 -3.95 3.65 2.50
C LYS A 82 -5.42 3.25 2.55
N THR A 83 -5.74 2.31 3.42
CA THR A 83 -7.13 1.95 3.73
C THR A 83 -7.43 2.12 5.21
N LYS A 84 -8.70 2.37 5.52
CA LYS A 84 -9.21 2.39 6.90
C LYS A 84 -9.74 1.04 7.34
N SER A 85 -10.03 0.15 6.39
CA SER A 85 -10.54 -1.19 6.67
C SER A 85 -9.41 -2.10 7.14
N ASN A 86 -9.74 -3.06 8.00
CA ASN A 86 -8.83 -4.13 8.39
C ASN A 86 -9.18 -5.47 7.71
N GLY A 87 -10.25 -5.48 6.90
CA GLY A 87 -10.76 -6.69 6.27
C GLY A 87 -9.72 -7.33 5.36
N LYS A 88 -9.60 -8.66 5.48
CA LYS A 88 -8.82 -9.51 4.59
C LYS A 88 -9.59 -10.77 4.24
N GLY A 89 -9.46 -11.23 3.00
CA GLY A 89 -10.18 -12.41 2.54
C GLY A 89 -10.18 -12.58 1.03
N VAL A 90 -10.79 -13.69 0.60
CA VAL A 90 -10.93 -14.07 -0.80
C VAL A 90 -12.32 -14.64 -1.04
N ILE A 91 -12.97 -14.22 -2.12
CA ILE A 91 -14.18 -14.85 -2.66
C ILE A 91 -13.77 -15.58 -3.93
N MET A 92 -14.06 -16.87 -4.01
CA MET A 92 -13.83 -17.71 -5.19
C MET A 92 -15.18 -18.17 -5.75
N ILE A 93 -15.25 -18.26 -7.08
CA ILE A 93 -16.39 -18.82 -7.80
C ILE A 93 -15.90 -19.85 -8.81
N SER A 94 -16.75 -20.84 -9.06
CA SER A 94 -16.67 -21.65 -10.27
C SER A 94 -17.24 -20.86 -11.45
N THR A 95 -16.66 -21.01 -12.64
CA THR A 95 -17.25 -20.54 -13.90
C THR A 95 -17.60 -21.72 -14.80
N ALA A 96 -17.67 -22.93 -14.24
CA ALA A 96 -18.13 -24.10 -14.96
C ALA A 96 -19.65 -24.01 -15.18
N VAL A 97 -20.09 -24.36 -16.39
CA VAL A 97 -21.50 -24.22 -16.79
C VAL A 97 -22.43 -25.00 -15.85
N GLY A 98 -23.43 -24.32 -15.29
CA GLY A 98 -24.45 -24.93 -14.44
C GLY A 98 -24.00 -25.25 -13.01
N VAL A 99 -22.79 -24.83 -12.62
CA VAL A 99 -22.27 -24.96 -11.26
C VAL A 99 -22.62 -23.69 -10.47
N ASN A 100 -22.95 -23.84 -9.18
CA ASN A 100 -23.28 -22.73 -8.28
C ASN A 100 -22.44 -22.84 -7.00
N ASP A 101 -21.13 -22.99 -7.21
CA ASP A 101 -20.17 -23.31 -6.16
C ASP A 101 -19.23 -22.13 -5.95
N GLY A 102 -19.19 -21.65 -4.72
CA GLY A 102 -18.26 -20.62 -4.30
C GLY A 102 -17.66 -20.91 -2.94
N ALA A 103 -16.60 -20.18 -2.63
CA ALA A 103 -15.98 -20.21 -1.32
C ALA A 103 -15.64 -18.78 -0.89
N TRP A 104 -15.84 -18.50 0.41
CA TRP A 104 -15.44 -17.24 1.02
C TRP A 104 -14.49 -17.51 2.17
N ILE A 105 -13.28 -16.97 2.06
CA ILE A 105 -12.25 -17.03 3.08
C ILE A 105 -12.15 -15.66 3.76
N VAL A 106 -12.14 -15.67 5.10
CA VAL A 106 -11.75 -14.51 5.92
C VAL A 106 -10.54 -14.87 6.76
N HIS A 107 -9.59 -13.94 6.90
CA HIS A 107 -8.36 -14.19 7.66
C HIS A 107 -7.78 -12.92 8.31
N THR A 108 -6.78 -13.10 9.18
CA THR A 108 -6.04 -11.98 9.80
C THR A 108 -4.65 -11.72 9.21
N VAL A 109 -4.14 -12.61 8.36
CA VAL A 109 -2.76 -12.58 7.83
C VAL A 109 -2.49 -11.39 6.87
N PRO A 110 -1.66 -10.40 7.26
CA PRO A 110 -1.12 -9.38 6.35
C PRO A 110 -0.22 -10.02 5.28
N GLY A 111 -0.20 -9.51 4.05
CA GLY A 111 0.67 -9.97 2.97
C GLY A 111 0.23 -11.28 2.31
N PHE A 112 -1.04 -11.67 2.46
CA PHE A 112 -1.55 -12.97 2.03
C PHE A 112 -3.01 -12.88 1.50
N PRO A 113 -3.44 -13.76 0.58
CA PRO A 113 -2.63 -14.62 -0.28
C PRO A 113 -2.09 -13.89 -1.52
N ALA A 114 -0.95 -14.34 -2.04
CA ALA A 114 -0.36 -13.79 -3.25
C ALA A 114 -1.11 -14.29 -4.49
N ALA A 115 -1.86 -13.39 -5.14
CA ALA A 115 -2.73 -13.73 -6.26
C ALA A 115 -1.89 -14.09 -7.50
N LYS A 116 -2.07 -15.30 -8.05
CA LYS A 116 -1.40 -15.80 -9.28
C LYS A 116 0.13 -15.82 -9.27
N THR A 117 0.77 -15.80 -8.11
CA THR A 117 2.25 -15.80 -7.99
C THR A 117 2.80 -17.01 -7.21
N GLY A 118 1.97 -18.02 -6.95
CA GLY A 118 2.33 -19.17 -6.12
C GLY A 118 2.06 -18.95 -4.63
N TYR A 119 1.98 -20.06 -3.90
CA TYR A 119 1.73 -20.05 -2.46
C TYR A 119 2.94 -19.48 -1.72
N SER A 120 2.70 -18.51 -0.84
CA SER A 120 3.74 -17.95 0.02
C SER A 120 3.13 -17.47 1.33
N TRP A 121 3.73 -17.88 2.44
CA TRP A 121 3.38 -17.38 3.76
C TRP A 121 4.35 -16.26 4.18
N PRO A 122 3.88 -15.10 4.62
CA PRO A 122 4.74 -14.00 5.06
C PRO A 122 5.60 -14.36 6.28
N ALA A 123 6.92 -14.30 6.13
CA ALA A 123 7.87 -14.72 7.18
C ALA A 123 7.68 -13.98 8.51
N ALA A 124 7.36 -12.68 8.46
CA ALA A 124 7.10 -11.86 9.64
C ALA A 124 5.88 -12.31 10.46
N GLU A 125 4.96 -13.06 9.84
CA GLU A 125 3.71 -13.52 10.45
C GLU A 125 3.85 -14.93 11.06
N ILE A 126 5.02 -15.55 10.97
CA ILE A 126 5.33 -16.81 11.67
C ILE A 126 5.35 -16.59 13.19
N ALA A 127 5.89 -15.47 13.66
CA ALA A 127 5.98 -15.15 15.09
C ALA A 127 4.61 -14.81 15.72
N LYS A 128 3.55 -14.62 14.92
CA LYS A 128 2.25 -14.12 15.38
C LYS A 128 1.14 -15.16 15.29
N GLY A 129 0.10 -14.98 16.10
CA GLY A 129 -1.12 -15.78 16.06
C GLY A 129 -2.08 -15.29 14.96
N HIS A 130 -2.68 -16.22 14.21
CA HIS A 130 -3.61 -15.90 13.13
C HIS A 130 -4.80 -16.85 13.09
N LEU A 131 -5.93 -16.32 12.60
CA LEU A 131 -7.17 -17.06 12.41
C LEU A 131 -7.59 -16.97 10.93
N LEU A 132 -7.92 -18.12 10.35
CA LEU A 132 -8.43 -18.24 8.99
C LEU A 132 -9.71 -19.09 9.02
N ILE A 133 -10.72 -18.67 8.26
CA ILE A 133 -11.99 -19.38 8.13
C ILE A 133 -12.30 -19.51 6.65
N CYS A 134 -12.55 -20.74 6.20
CA CYS A 134 -13.05 -21.03 4.86
C CYS A 134 -14.50 -21.49 4.95
N MET A 135 -15.37 -20.84 4.17
CA MET A 135 -16.80 -21.09 4.13
C MET A 135 -17.22 -21.43 2.69
N THR A 136 -17.83 -22.60 2.49
CA THR A 136 -18.45 -22.95 1.21
C THR A 136 -19.81 -22.26 1.11
N ILE A 137 -20.03 -21.57 0.00
CA ILE A 137 -21.21 -20.74 -0.26
C ILE A 137 -21.76 -21.04 -1.65
N ALA A 138 -23.01 -20.65 -1.88
CA ALA A 138 -23.57 -20.61 -3.23
C ALA A 138 -23.24 -19.25 -3.87
N GLU A 139 -22.99 -19.23 -5.18
CA GLU A 139 -22.72 -17.99 -5.93
C GLU A 139 -23.86 -16.98 -5.80
N THR A 140 -25.10 -17.47 -5.72
CA THR A 140 -26.31 -16.64 -5.48
C THR A 140 -26.24 -15.81 -4.18
N GLN A 141 -25.36 -16.16 -3.24
CA GLN A 141 -25.19 -15.45 -1.96
C GLN A 141 -24.08 -14.40 -1.99
N ILE A 142 -23.29 -14.34 -3.07
CA ILE A 142 -22.16 -13.41 -3.20
C ILE A 142 -22.62 -11.96 -3.09
N ASN A 143 -23.75 -11.60 -3.70
CA ASN A 143 -24.24 -10.23 -3.62
C ASN A 143 -24.59 -9.81 -2.17
N ALA A 144 -25.01 -10.75 -1.31
CA ALA A 144 -25.24 -10.47 0.11
C ALA A 144 -23.93 -10.27 0.88
N ILE A 145 -22.89 -11.05 0.57
CA ILE A 145 -21.54 -10.88 1.11
C ILE A 145 -20.94 -9.55 0.63
N ALA A 146 -21.04 -9.27 -0.66
CA ALA A 146 -20.58 -8.06 -1.29
C ALA A 146 -21.28 -6.82 -0.73
N ALA A 147 -22.58 -6.91 -0.43
CA ALA A 147 -23.29 -5.86 0.27
C ALA A 147 -22.64 -5.53 1.62
N SER A 148 -22.25 -6.54 2.40
CA SER A 148 -21.56 -6.36 3.68
C SER A 148 -20.14 -5.81 3.51
N LEU A 149 -19.35 -6.41 2.60
CA LEU A 149 -17.99 -5.94 2.29
C LEU A 149 -17.99 -4.50 1.75
N PHE A 150 -18.94 -4.12 0.91
CA PHE A 150 -19.10 -2.74 0.44
C PHE A 150 -19.23 -1.74 1.59
N ARG A 151 -19.91 -2.12 2.69
CA ARG A 151 -19.98 -1.27 3.89
C ARG A 151 -18.71 -1.34 4.72
N ALA A 152 -17.99 -2.46 4.71
CA ALA A 152 -16.70 -2.62 5.37
C ALA A 152 -15.52 -1.96 4.63
N GLU A 153 -15.75 -1.43 3.42
CA GLU A 153 -14.78 -0.69 2.59
C GLU A 153 -13.36 -1.34 2.51
N PRO A 154 -13.24 -2.67 2.28
CA PRO A 154 -11.93 -3.32 2.22
C PRO A 154 -11.14 -2.85 1.00
N PHE A 155 -9.81 -2.94 1.10
CA PHE A 155 -8.96 -2.68 -0.07
C PHE A 155 -8.91 -3.93 -0.95
N VAL A 156 -9.49 -3.83 -2.14
CA VAL A 156 -9.48 -4.88 -3.16
C VAL A 156 -8.18 -4.77 -3.94
N TYR A 157 -7.36 -5.83 -3.92
CA TYR A 157 -6.07 -5.83 -4.61
C TYR A 157 -6.06 -6.72 -5.85
N TYR A 158 -7.07 -7.58 -6.00
CA TYR A 158 -7.20 -8.46 -7.16
C TYR A 158 -8.68 -8.79 -7.43
N ASN A 159 -9.09 -8.82 -8.70
CA ASN A 159 -10.41 -9.27 -9.13
C ASN A 159 -10.34 -9.75 -10.58
N ASP A 160 -10.68 -11.02 -10.83
CA ASP A 160 -10.89 -11.56 -12.18
C ASP A 160 -12.25 -12.25 -12.37
N ILE A 161 -13.19 -12.02 -11.44
CA ILE A 161 -14.58 -12.45 -11.59
C ILE A 161 -15.23 -11.66 -12.74
N PRO A 162 -15.66 -12.32 -13.84
CA PRO A 162 -16.21 -11.63 -14.99
C PRO A 162 -17.60 -11.04 -14.71
N GLU A 163 -17.97 -10.00 -15.46
CA GLU A 163 -19.27 -9.34 -15.31
C GLU A 163 -20.45 -10.27 -15.64
N THR A 164 -20.24 -11.29 -16.46
CA THR A 164 -21.27 -12.28 -16.82
C THR A 164 -21.75 -13.09 -15.62
N GLU A 165 -20.83 -13.48 -14.73
CA GLU A 165 -21.15 -14.25 -13.51
C GLU A 165 -21.74 -13.36 -12.40
N THR A 166 -21.54 -12.05 -12.51
CA THR A 166 -22.03 -11.07 -11.52
C THR A 166 -23.20 -10.24 -12.05
N ALA A 167 -23.80 -10.69 -13.16
CA ALA A 167 -25.04 -10.13 -13.69
C ALA A 167 -26.13 -10.18 -12.61
N GLY A 168 -26.76 -9.04 -12.33
CA GLY A 168 -27.76 -8.94 -11.26
C GLY A 168 -27.19 -8.82 -9.84
N MET A 169 -25.87 -8.68 -9.67
CA MET A 169 -25.22 -8.45 -8.36
C MET A 169 -24.74 -6.98 -8.21
N PRO A 170 -25.66 -6.01 -8.01
CA PRO A 170 -25.32 -4.58 -8.02
C PRO A 170 -24.38 -4.17 -6.89
N ASP A 171 -24.43 -4.83 -5.73
CA ASP A 171 -23.54 -4.51 -4.62
C ASP A 171 -22.14 -5.13 -4.83
N PHE A 172 -22.04 -6.27 -5.52
CA PHE A 172 -20.75 -6.77 -6.01
C PHE A 172 -20.12 -5.81 -7.01
N LYS A 173 -20.89 -5.33 -8.00
CA LYS A 173 -20.38 -4.34 -8.97
C LYS A 173 -19.82 -3.09 -8.27
N LYS A 174 -20.57 -2.50 -7.33
CA LYS A 174 -20.09 -1.34 -6.55
C LYS A 174 -18.80 -1.65 -5.77
N LEU A 175 -18.70 -2.82 -5.17
CA LEU A 175 -17.52 -3.26 -4.43
C LEU A 175 -16.32 -3.47 -5.38
N ALA A 176 -16.55 -4.15 -6.49
CA ALA A 176 -15.57 -4.44 -7.53
C ALA A 176 -15.13 -3.20 -8.31
N GLU A 177 -15.88 -2.10 -8.25
CA GLU A 177 -15.53 -0.75 -8.74
C GLU A 177 -14.96 0.16 -7.63
N GLY A 178 -14.75 -0.37 -6.42
CA GLY A 178 -14.19 0.38 -5.28
C GLY A 178 -15.02 1.60 -4.88
N GLN A 179 -16.32 1.59 -5.15
CA GLN A 179 -17.22 2.64 -4.66
C GLN A 179 -17.24 2.63 -3.12
N ILE A 180 -17.63 3.74 -2.51
CA ILE A 180 -17.79 3.85 -1.05
C ILE A 180 -19.24 4.22 -0.76
N PRO A 181 -19.88 3.67 0.30
CA PRO A 181 -21.23 4.06 0.70
C PRO A 181 -21.39 5.59 0.79
N SER A 182 -22.20 6.16 -0.10
CA SER A 182 -22.50 7.60 -0.13
C SER A 182 -23.76 7.93 0.64
N THR A 183 -24.76 7.04 0.59
CA THR A 183 -26.08 7.21 1.18
C THR A 183 -26.32 6.24 2.36
N PRO A 184 -27.10 6.65 3.38
CA PRO A 184 -27.52 5.75 4.45
C PRO A 184 -28.44 4.63 3.92
N PRO A 185 -28.56 3.49 4.64
CA PRO A 185 -27.94 3.20 5.94
C PRO A 185 -26.44 2.86 5.84
N PHE A 186 -25.66 3.38 6.80
CA PHE A 186 -24.20 3.21 6.88
C PHE A 186 -23.76 1.95 7.64
N THR A 187 -24.72 1.15 8.08
CA THR A 187 -24.57 -0.15 8.73
C THR A 187 -25.47 -1.16 8.03
N ILE A 188 -25.04 -2.42 7.97
CA ILE A 188 -25.83 -3.49 7.37
C ILE A 188 -25.69 -4.78 8.19
N SER A 189 -26.76 -5.57 8.18
CA SER A 189 -26.77 -6.95 8.65
C SER A 189 -27.31 -7.83 7.52
N ARG A 190 -26.59 -8.89 7.18
CA ARG A 190 -27.00 -9.90 6.19
C ARG A 190 -26.85 -11.29 6.79
N SER A 191 -27.61 -12.23 6.28
CA SER A 191 -27.47 -13.63 6.63
C SER A 191 -27.25 -14.43 5.35
N ILE A 192 -26.33 -15.37 5.39
CA ILE A 192 -26.11 -16.37 4.36
C ILE A 192 -26.24 -17.77 4.98
N LYS A 193 -26.44 -18.78 4.15
CA LYS A 193 -26.42 -20.19 4.51
C LYS A 193 -25.27 -20.88 3.82
N LEU A 194 -24.44 -21.56 4.58
CA LEU A 194 -23.34 -22.34 4.01
C LEU A 194 -23.89 -23.57 3.29
N THR A 195 -23.33 -23.90 2.13
CA THR A 195 -23.69 -25.10 1.36
C THR A 195 -23.09 -26.36 2.02
N GLY A 196 -23.69 -27.53 1.77
CA GLY A 196 -23.25 -28.82 2.33
C GLY A 196 -24.13 -29.45 3.42
N ALA A 197 -23.65 -30.53 4.03
CA ALA A 197 -24.36 -31.28 5.06
C ALA A 197 -24.58 -30.44 6.33
N GLY A 198 -25.85 -30.20 6.68
CA GLY A 198 -26.25 -29.34 7.80
C GLY A 198 -26.09 -27.86 7.48
N ALA A 199 -27.17 -27.23 6.98
CA ALA A 199 -27.19 -25.81 6.69
C ALA A 199 -26.88 -24.98 7.95
N VAL A 200 -25.77 -24.25 7.94
CA VAL A 200 -25.39 -23.33 9.02
C VAL A 200 -25.59 -21.91 8.57
N SER A 201 -26.30 -21.16 9.41
CA SER A 201 -26.52 -19.74 9.22
C SER A 201 -25.27 -18.96 9.62
N VAL A 202 -24.87 -18.02 8.76
CA VAL A 202 -23.81 -17.06 9.03
C VAL A 202 -24.39 -15.66 8.96
N HIS A 203 -24.29 -14.93 10.05
CA HIS A 203 -24.70 -13.53 10.16
C HIS A 203 -23.50 -12.62 9.95
N ILE A 204 -23.62 -11.69 9.01
CA ILE A 204 -22.57 -10.74 8.65
C ILE A 204 -23.03 -9.36 9.08
N TYR A 205 -22.25 -8.74 9.97
CA TYR A 205 -22.48 -7.36 10.42
C TYR A 205 -21.39 -6.47 9.85
N SER A 206 -21.75 -5.32 9.30
CA SER A 206 -20.76 -4.39 8.76
C SER A 206 -21.16 -2.94 8.97
N LYS A 207 -20.16 -2.09 9.06
CA LYS A 207 -20.33 -0.64 9.16
C LYS A 207 -19.28 0.10 8.36
N SER A 208 -19.70 1.22 7.77
CA SER A 208 -18.81 2.15 7.07
C SER A 208 -18.19 3.17 8.02
N ALA A 209 -17.15 3.85 7.54
CA ALA A 209 -16.50 4.95 8.26
C ALA A 209 -17.47 6.10 8.58
N LYS A 210 -18.53 6.25 7.76
CA LYS A 210 -19.56 7.29 7.91
C LYS A 210 -20.57 7.01 9.03
N SER A 211 -20.69 5.75 9.47
CA SER A 211 -21.66 5.37 10.51
C SER A 211 -21.39 6.05 11.86
N ARG A 212 -20.13 6.36 12.17
CA ARG A 212 -19.69 6.84 13.49
C ARG A 212 -20.03 5.89 14.65
N TYR A 213 -20.44 4.66 14.37
CA TYR A 213 -20.77 3.66 15.39
C TYR A 213 -19.55 2.85 15.78
N GLU A 214 -19.45 2.53 17.06
CA GLU A 214 -18.47 1.56 17.55
C GLU A 214 -19.00 0.13 17.28
N MET A 215 -18.13 -0.77 16.82
CA MET A 215 -18.54 -2.05 16.25
C MET A 215 -19.14 -3.00 17.30
N TYR A 216 -18.52 -3.15 18.46
CA TYR A 216 -18.91 -4.17 19.44
C TYR A 216 -20.22 -3.82 20.13
N ARG A 217 -20.34 -2.62 20.70
CA ARG A 217 -21.51 -2.20 21.47
C ARG A 217 -22.67 -1.71 20.60
N LYS A 218 -22.40 -0.90 19.57
CA LYS A 218 -23.48 -0.25 18.79
C LYS A 218 -23.96 -1.10 17.62
N VAL A 219 -23.14 -2.04 17.13
CA VAL A 219 -23.53 -2.95 16.03
C VAL A 219 -23.76 -4.36 16.56
N ILE A 220 -22.76 -5.00 17.16
CA ILE A 220 -22.81 -6.43 17.51
C ILE A 220 -23.75 -6.72 18.69
N LEU A 221 -23.60 -6.07 19.84
CA LEU A 221 -24.50 -6.28 20.99
C LEU A 221 -25.97 -5.99 20.66
N ARG A 222 -26.22 -5.02 19.76
CA ARG A 222 -27.56 -4.70 19.29
C ARG A 222 -28.09 -5.74 18.30
N GLY A 223 -27.23 -6.24 17.42
CA GLY A 223 -27.55 -7.25 16.42
C GLY A 223 -27.81 -8.63 17.02
N LEU A 224 -26.92 -9.09 17.90
CA LEU A 224 -27.00 -10.41 18.56
C LEU A 224 -27.98 -10.44 19.73
N LYS A 225 -28.20 -9.29 20.39
CA LYS A 225 -29.02 -9.18 21.60
C LYS A 225 -28.57 -10.10 22.76
N LYS A 226 -27.28 -10.44 22.82
CA LYS A 226 -26.66 -11.33 23.81
C LYS A 226 -25.45 -10.66 24.47
N THR A 227 -25.06 -11.12 25.66
CA THR A 227 -23.74 -10.82 26.24
C THR A 227 -22.66 -11.45 25.36
N ILE A 228 -21.50 -10.81 25.24
CA ILE A 228 -20.39 -11.31 24.43
C ILE A 228 -19.10 -11.40 25.25
N LYS A 229 -18.34 -12.46 25.02
CA LYS A 229 -16.97 -12.65 25.51
C LYS A 229 -16.00 -12.35 24.37
N VAL A 230 -14.99 -11.51 24.61
CA VAL A 230 -14.11 -10.96 23.57
C VAL A 230 -12.68 -11.42 23.75
N TRP A 231 -12.10 -12.00 22.69
CA TRP A 231 -10.67 -12.17 22.48
C TRP A 231 -10.19 -11.16 21.44
N SER A 232 -9.21 -10.36 21.82
CA SER A 232 -8.66 -9.31 20.97
C SER A 232 -7.37 -8.81 21.59
N ARG A 233 -6.45 -8.36 20.73
CA ARG A 233 -5.36 -7.47 21.14
C ARG A 233 -5.93 -6.20 21.77
N ARG A 234 -5.42 -5.82 22.94
CA ARG A 234 -5.98 -4.72 23.75
C ARG A 234 -4.89 -3.93 24.45
N ASP A 235 -5.19 -2.68 24.79
CA ASP A 235 -4.40 -1.93 25.76
C ASP A 235 -4.86 -2.27 27.18
N ASN A 236 -3.94 -2.28 28.16
CA ASN A 236 -4.22 -2.54 29.58
C ASN A 236 -5.17 -1.53 30.25
N LYS A 237 -5.80 -0.66 29.46
CA LYS A 237 -6.71 0.42 29.88
C LYS A 237 -8.18 0.02 29.71
N LEU A 238 -8.50 -0.94 28.84
CA LEU A 238 -9.87 -1.39 28.63
C LEU A 238 -10.33 -2.31 29.76
N LYS A 239 -11.54 -2.04 30.27
CA LYS A 239 -12.30 -2.92 31.15
C LYS A 239 -13.55 -3.41 30.41
N GLY A 240 -14.23 -4.43 30.94
CA GLY A 240 -15.55 -4.84 30.45
C GLY A 240 -16.53 -3.66 30.41
N ASP A 241 -17.49 -3.69 29.47
CA ASP A 241 -18.57 -2.70 29.39
C ASP A 241 -19.88 -3.33 29.89
N CYS A 242 -20.33 -2.90 31.07
CA CYS A 242 -21.58 -3.33 31.70
C CYS A 242 -22.67 -2.24 31.67
N ARG A 243 -22.53 -1.23 30.80
CA ARG A 243 -23.47 -0.08 30.75
C ARG A 243 -24.78 -0.37 30.02
N VAL A 244 -24.96 -1.56 29.45
CA VAL A 244 -26.22 -1.97 28.82
C VAL A 244 -26.89 -2.93 29.78
N LEU A 245 -28.08 -2.57 30.29
CA LEU A 245 -28.87 -3.45 31.14
C LEU A 245 -28.99 -4.83 30.44
N GLU A 246 -28.68 -5.90 31.19
CA GLU A 246 -28.77 -7.30 30.76
C GLU A 246 -27.80 -7.75 29.64
N ARG A 247 -26.92 -6.89 29.12
CA ARG A 247 -25.96 -7.26 28.05
C ARG A 247 -24.58 -6.67 28.30
N ASN A 248 -23.59 -7.53 28.49
CA ASN A 248 -22.25 -7.09 28.84
C ASN A 248 -21.22 -7.42 27.74
N ILE A 249 -20.13 -6.66 27.71
CA ILE A 249 -18.90 -7.04 27.02
C ILE A 249 -17.92 -7.53 28.07
N ARG A 250 -17.62 -8.83 28.06
CA ARG A 250 -16.67 -9.49 28.96
C ARG A 250 -15.36 -9.78 28.23
N LEU A 251 -14.24 -9.66 28.93
CA LEU A 251 -12.91 -9.83 28.36
C LEU A 251 -12.31 -11.18 28.75
N ILE A 252 -11.88 -11.94 27.75
CA ILE A 252 -11.21 -13.23 27.95
C ILE A 252 -9.81 -12.99 28.52
N LYS A 253 -9.44 -13.76 29.55
CA LYS A 253 -8.14 -13.68 30.21
C LYS A 253 -7.02 -14.09 29.24
N SER A 254 -5.92 -13.34 29.27
CA SER A 254 -4.66 -13.65 28.58
C SER A 254 -3.63 -14.01 29.66
N PRO A 255 -2.76 -15.02 29.45
CA PRO A 255 -2.67 -15.91 28.28
C PRO A 255 -3.79 -16.97 28.21
N ALA A 256 -3.94 -17.62 27.05
CA ALA A 256 -4.88 -18.71 26.82
C ALA A 256 -4.23 -19.86 26.03
N GLN A 257 -4.98 -20.95 25.80
CA GLN A 257 -4.53 -22.15 25.09
C GLN A 257 -5.53 -22.54 24.00
N ILE A 258 -5.07 -22.69 22.77
CA ILE A 258 -5.88 -23.17 21.64
C ILE A 258 -5.44 -24.61 21.33
N GLY A 259 -6.16 -25.59 21.88
CA GLY A 259 -5.65 -26.96 21.93
C GLY A 259 -4.40 -27.00 22.82
N ASP A 260 -3.24 -27.33 22.25
CA ASP A 260 -1.93 -27.28 22.92
C ASP A 260 -1.08 -26.06 22.48
N HIS A 261 -1.63 -25.15 21.67
CA HIS A 261 -0.91 -23.94 21.27
C HIS A 261 -1.09 -22.83 22.31
N PRO A 262 -0.02 -22.39 22.98
CA PRO A 262 -0.08 -21.22 23.84
C PRO A 262 -0.35 -19.97 22.99
N THR A 263 -1.25 -19.12 23.47
CA THR A 263 -1.50 -17.81 22.87
C THR A 263 -1.60 -16.72 23.94
N ASN A 264 -1.28 -15.50 23.53
CA ASN A 264 -1.44 -14.30 24.33
C ASN A 264 -1.98 -13.17 23.44
N ALA A 265 -2.75 -12.27 24.04
CA ALA A 265 -3.42 -11.20 23.30
C ALA A 265 -2.43 -10.22 22.64
N GLU A 266 -1.17 -10.18 23.05
CA GLU A 266 -0.15 -9.26 22.55
C GLU A 266 0.49 -9.73 21.25
N ALA A 267 0.67 -11.04 21.09
CA ALA A 267 1.29 -11.69 19.94
C ALA A 267 0.27 -12.33 18.97
N ASP A 268 -1.02 -12.24 19.27
CA ASP A 268 -2.10 -12.79 18.45
C ASP A 268 -2.86 -11.67 17.72
N GLU A 269 -2.89 -11.74 16.39
CA GLU A 269 -3.58 -10.77 15.53
C GLU A 269 -5.06 -11.13 15.31
N SER A 270 -5.52 -12.28 15.84
CA SER A 270 -6.92 -12.69 15.75
C SER A 270 -7.82 -11.90 16.69
N ASN A 271 -9.03 -11.60 16.21
CA ASN A 271 -10.08 -10.99 17.00
C ASN A 271 -11.35 -11.81 16.82
N TRP A 272 -11.91 -12.30 17.92
CA TRP A 272 -13.09 -13.13 17.87
C TRP A 272 -13.94 -12.97 19.13
N ILE A 273 -15.21 -13.33 19.01
CA ILE A 273 -16.16 -13.26 20.12
C ILE A 273 -17.00 -14.54 20.20
N VAL A 274 -17.49 -14.83 21.39
CA VAL A 274 -18.52 -15.86 21.61
C VAL A 274 -19.68 -15.28 22.42
N SER A 275 -20.90 -15.73 22.13
CA SER A 275 -22.12 -15.23 22.79
C SER A 275 -22.43 -15.93 24.12
N GLU A 276 -23.10 -15.25 25.04
CA GLU A 276 -23.60 -15.78 26.32
C GLU A 276 -25.05 -15.30 26.55
N PRO A 277 -26.06 -16.20 26.61
CA PRO A 277 -26.02 -17.66 26.41
C PRO A 277 -25.84 -18.06 24.94
N GLY A 278 -25.12 -19.17 24.65
CA GLY A 278 -24.38 -19.25 23.39
C GLY A 278 -24.57 -20.45 22.45
N ASN A 279 -24.56 -20.09 21.17
CA ASN A 279 -24.47 -20.93 19.96
C ASN A 279 -23.68 -20.22 18.84
N ILE A 280 -23.15 -19.02 19.13
CA ILE A 280 -22.56 -18.12 18.13
C ILE A 280 -21.09 -17.88 18.43
N PHE A 281 -20.27 -18.09 17.42
CA PHE A 281 -18.88 -17.67 17.33
C PHE A 281 -18.77 -16.61 16.24
N CYS A 282 -18.06 -15.50 16.47
CA CYS A 282 -17.80 -14.53 15.41
C CYS A 282 -16.32 -14.21 15.24
N PHE A 283 -15.91 -14.12 13.98
CA PHE A 283 -14.68 -13.47 13.54
C PHE A 283 -14.88 -11.96 13.45
N MET A 284 -13.89 -11.18 13.89
CA MET A 284 -13.87 -9.72 13.83
C MET A 284 -12.63 -9.25 13.06
N ASP A 285 -12.78 -8.31 12.13
CA ASP A 285 -11.63 -7.70 11.44
C ASP A 285 -10.94 -6.62 12.27
N LYS A 286 -11.68 -5.98 13.18
CA LYS A 286 -11.22 -4.89 14.03
C LYS A 286 -11.03 -5.36 15.48
N PRO A 287 -9.92 -5.00 16.13
CA PRO A 287 -9.71 -5.27 17.55
C PRO A 287 -10.54 -4.34 18.47
N TYR A 288 -10.70 -4.78 19.71
CA TYR A 288 -11.28 -4.07 20.86
C TYR A 288 -10.17 -3.42 21.72
N ALA A 289 -9.76 -2.18 21.43
CA ALA A 289 -8.70 -1.42 22.14
C ALA A 289 -9.07 0.06 22.43
N VAL A 290 -8.72 0.66 23.59
CA VAL A 290 -9.04 2.08 23.94
C VAL A 290 -8.40 3.06 22.97
N THR A 291 -7.15 2.81 22.56
CA THR A 291 -6.42 3.64 21.58
C THR A 291 -7.17 3.78 20.26
N ILE A 292 -7.98 2.75 19.92
CA ILE A 292 -8.83 2.69 18.75
C ILE A 292 -10.24 3.23 19.08
N GLN A 293 -10.80 2.96 20.26
CA GLN A 293 -12.16 3.39 20.64
C GLN A 293 -12.36 4.89 20.83
N LYS A 294 -11.36 5.66 21.32
CA LYS A 294 -11.62 7.08 21.65
C LYS A 294 -11.84 7.98 20.43
N LYS A 295 -11.36 7.62 19.23
CA LYS A 295 -11.64 8.34 17.96
C LYS A 295 -11.58 7.49 16.67
N SER A 296 -10.96 6.30 16.66
CA SER A 296 -10.63 5.56 15.42
C SER A 296 -11.72 4.57 15.00
N GLN A 297 -12.22 3.68 15.87
CA GLN A 297 -13.23 2.67 15.55
C GLN A 297 -14.54 3.26 15.02
N ALA A 298 -15.00 4.40 15.55
CA ALA A 298 -16.19 5.09 15.04
C ALA A 298 -15.99 5.57 13.59
N THR A 299 -14.77 5.98 13.24
CA THR A 299 -14.44 6.68 11.98
C THR A 299 -13.75 5.81 10.94
N GLU A 300 -13.65 4.51 11.26
CA GLU A 300 -13.15 3.43 10.42
C GLU A 300 -14.29 2.43 10.13
N PRO A 301 -14.26 1.74 9.00
CA PRO A 301 -15.19 0.67 8.70
C PRO A 301 -14.82 -0.62 9.44
N ALA A 302 -15.77 -1.55 9.58
CA ALA A 302 -15.57 -2.82 10.28
C ALA A 302 -16.50 -3.92 9.74
N LEU A 303 -16.09 -5.17 9.91
CA LEU A 303 -16.77 -6.41 9.51
C LEU A 303 -16.74 -7.44 10.65
N ALA A 304 -17.86 -8.11 10.86
CA ALA A 304 -17.94 -9.31 11.68
C ALA A 304 -18.68 -10.42 10.93
N VAL A 305 -18.18 -11.64 11.06
CA VAL A 305 -18.76 -12.85 10.49
C VAL A 305 -19.08 -13.81 11.64
N CYS A 306 -20.36 -13.98 11.93
CA CYS A 306 -20.89 -14.75 13.04
C CYS A 306 -21.48 -16.07 12.56
N ILE A 307 -20.90 -17.19 12.96
CA ILE A 307 -21.34 -18.55 12.63
C ILE A 307 -22.23 -19.06 13.76
N ASP A 308 -23.46 -19.45 13.42
CA ASP A 308 -24.40 -20.10 14.33
C ASP A 308 -24.21 -21.61 14.30
N LYS A 309 -23.24 -22.10 15.09
CA LYS A 309 -22.95 -23.52 15.23
C LYS A 309 -22.45 -23.84 16.62
N ASP A 310 -23.26 -24.63 17.33
CA ASP A 310 -23.01 -25.13 18.69
C ASP A 310 -21.63 -25.75 18.88
N THR A 311 -21.20 -26.63 17.97
CA THR A 311 -19.92 -27.35 18.10
C THR A 311 -18.71 -26.44 17.98
N ILE A 312 -18.75 -25.44 17.08
CA ILE A 312 -17.71 -24.42 16.94
C ILE A 312 -17.72 -23.51 18.16
N PHE A 313 -18.91 -23.02 18.55
CA PHE A 313 -19.10 -22.20 19.73
C PHE A 313 -18.51 -22.87 20.99
N ALA A 314 -18.79 -24.15 21.21
CA ALA A 314 -18.33 -24.89 22.37
C ALA A 314 -16.79 -24.85 22.51
N ARG A 315 -16.05 -25.04 21.40
CA ARG A 315 -14.57 -25.03 21.41
C ARG A 315 -14.02 -23.67 21.82
N PHE A 316 -14.53 -22.60 21.25
CA PHE A 316 -14.12 -21.24 21.61
C PHE A 316 -14.61 -20.83 23.00
N ASN A 317 -15.76 -21.33 23.45
CA ASN A 317 -16.26 -21.06 24.79
C ASN A 317 -15.45 -21.78 25.88
N THR A 318 -14.87 -22.96 25.60
CA THR A 318 -13.90 -23.61 26.49
C THR A 318 -12.66 -22.74 26.70
N ILE A 319 -12.15 -22.11 25.64
CA ILE A 319 -11.03 -21.15 25.71
C ILE A 319 -11.47 -19.92 26.52
N ALA A 320 -12.70 -19.46 26.30
CA ALA A 320 -13.32 -18.34 27.02
C ALA A 320 -13.89 -18.73 28.40
N ALA A 321 -13.40 -19.79 29.05
CA ALA A 321 -13.81 -20.14 30.40
C ALA A 321 -13.16 -19.22 31.46
N GLN A 322 -11.94 -18.72 31.19
CA GLN A 322 -11.23 -17.81 32.09
C GLN A 322 -11.51 -16.36 31.71
N MET A 323 -12.19 -15.62 32.59
CA MET A 323 -12.48 -14.18 32.43
C MET A 323 -11.55 -13.33 33.31
N LEU A 324 -11.26 -12.10 32.87
CA LEU A 324 -10.71 -11.08 33.77
C LEU A 324 -11.78 -10.72 34.80
N ALA A 325 -11.38 -10.57 36.07
CA ALA A 325 -12.30 -10.14 37.12
C ALA A 325 -12.88 -8.76 36.76
N ASP A 326 -14.17 -8.73 36.45
CA ASP A 326 -14.90 -7.47 36.41
C ASP A 326 -14.96 -6.97 37.87
N ASN A 327 -14.53 -5.74 38.13
CA ASN A 327 -14.80 -5.09 39.42
C ASN A 327 -16.31 -4.82 39.51
N ILE A 328 -17.08 -5.87 39.79
CA ILE A 328 -18.53 -5.84 39.97
C ILE A 328 -18.75 -5.55 41.46
N PHE A 329 -19.06 -4.29 41.79
CA PHE A 329 -19.86 -4.00 42.97
C PHE A 329 -21.31 -4.28 42.58
N THR A 330 -21.79 -5.51 42.80
CA THR A 330 -23.22 -5.79 42.91
C THR A 330 -23.66 -5.31 44.29
N PHE A 331 -24.26 -4.12 44.36
CA PHE A 331 -25.11 -3.78 45.51
C PHE A 331 -26.43 -4.53 45.31
N ASP A 332 -26.56 -5.67 45.97
CA ASP A 332 -27.88 -6.20 46.30
C ASP A 332 -28.46 -5.30 47.39
N TYR A 333 -29.64 -4.73 47.14
CA TYR A 333 -30.37 -3.92 48.11
C TYR A 333 -31.53 -4.78 48.66
N PRO A 334 -31.37 -5.51 49.77
CA PRO A 334 -32.51 -5.83 50.62
C PRO A 334 -32.77 -4.64 51.53
N GLN A 335 -34.05 -4.29 51.60
CA GLN A 335 -34.61 -3.23 52.44
C GLN A 335 -34.05 -3.25 53.86
N LEU A 336 -33.58 -2.11 54.39
CA LEU A 336 -33.55 -1.85 55.83
C LEU A 336 -33.56 -0.35 56.14
N LEU A 337 -34.34 -0.06 57.19
CA LEU A 337 -34.72 1.25 57.69
C LEU A 337 -33.55 2.10 58.20
N ARG A 338 -33.82 3.42 58.23
CA ARG A 338 -33.06 4.44 58.94
C ARG A 338 -32.76 4.00 60.38
N ASN A 339 -31.50 4.00 60.78
CA ASN A 339 -30.95 4.67 61.98
C ASN A 339 -29.53 4.18 62.33
N ALA A 340 -28.68 5.16 62.69
CA ALA A 340 -27.51 5.10 63.56
C ALA A 340 -26.31 4.16 63.24
N GLY A 341 -25.16 4.80 62.97
CA GLY A 341 -23.83 4.51 63.53
C GLY A 341 -23.18 3.12 63.33
N THR A 342 -22.01 3.07 62.68
CA THR A 342 -20.72 2.52 63.21
C THR A 342 -19.68 2.41 62.06
N LEU A 343 -18.44 2.82 62.34
CA LEU A 343 -17.25 2.75 61.47
C LEU A 343 -16.86 1.31 61.09
N LEU A 344 -16.22 1.13 59.92
CA LEU A 344 -15.31 0.01 59.66
C LEU A 344 -14.07 0.48 58.86
N TYR A 345 -12.90 0.04 59.31
CA TYR A 345 -11.54 0.43 58.91
C TYR A 345 -11.16 0.07 57.46
N CYS A 346 -10.30 0.89 56.84
CA CYS A 346 -9.59 0.59 55.60
C CYS A 346 -8.07 0.73 55.85
N VAL A 347 -7.33 -0.38 55.74
CA VAL A 347 -5.86 -0.42 55.86
C VAL A 347 -5.27 -0.32 54.45
N ILE A 348 -4.42 0.68 54.20
CA ILE A 348 -3.62 0.85 52.98
C ILE A 348 -2.15 1.03 53.42
N TYR A 349 -1.27 0.15 52.94
CA TYR A 349 0.20 0.26 52.94
C TYR A 349 0.65 0.18 51.46
N ASP A 350 1.70 0.79 50.93
CA ASP A 350 2.63 1.86 51.33
C ASP A 350 3.43 2.22 50.05
N PHE A 351 3.75 3.49 49.80
CA PHE A 351 4.78 3.93 48.83
C PHE A 351 5.24 5.35 49.20
N PRO A 352 6.55 5.62 49.32
CA PRO A 352 7.06 6.98 49.26
C PRO A 352 7.85 7.26 47.97
N LEU A 353 7.67 8.51 47.53
CA LEU A 353 8.29 9.17 46.40
C LEU A 353 9.34 10.15 46.96
N ILE A 354 10.59 10.15 46.48
CA ILE A 354 11.52 11.28 46.65
C ILE A 354 12.31 11.54 45.36
N VAL A 355 12.34 12.80 44.96
CA VAL A 355 13.04 13.42 43.82
C VAL A 355 14.08 14.42 44.36
N TYR A 356 15.27 14.50 43.75
CA TYR A 356 16.17 15.67 43.80
C TYR A 356 16.87 15.91 42.43
N TYR A 357 17.07 17.18 42.07
CA TYR A 357 17.82 17.73 40.91
C TYR A 357 19.14 18.37 41.44
N VAL A 358 20.31 18.44 40.76
CA VAL A 358 20.77 19.46 39.76
C VAL A 358 22.24 19.18 39.24
N LYS A 359 22.48 19.43 37.92
CA LYS A 359 23.68 19.77 37.04
C LYS A 359 25.18 19.54 37.42
N TYR A 360 26.00 18.97 36.49
CA TYR A 360 26.93 19.62 35.49
C TYR A 360 27.81 18.61 34.64
N SER A 361 27.91 18.88 33.31
CA SER A 361 28.93 18.70 32.21
C SER A 361 29.97 17.56 31.97
N TYR A 362 30.17 17.30 30.64
CA TYR A 362 31.35 16.86 29.81
C TYR A 362 31.58 15.39 29.31
N CYS A 363 32.21 15.32 28.13
CA CYS A 363 32.32 14.29 27.07
C CYS A 363 33.40 13.17 27.20
N ALA A 364 33.24 12.15 26.32
CA ALA A 364 34.24 11.36 25.55
C ALA A 364 34.50 9.89 25.93
N ALA A 365 35.06 9.12 24.97
CA ALA A 365 34.73 7.73 24.63
C ALA A 365 35.82 6.66 24.94
N GLN A 366 35.35 5.38 24.94
CA GLN A 366 35.97 4.08 24.55
C GLN A 366 37.37 3.61 25.03
N LEU A 367 37.35 2.38 25.60
CA LEU A 367 38.27 1.23 25.47
C LEU A 367 39.79 1.39 25.73
N LEU A 368 40.31 0.77 26.81
CA LEU A 368 41.42 -0.21 26.72
C LEU A 368 41.59 -1.08 28.00
N LYS A 369 42.26 -2.22 27.78
CA LYS A 369 42.51 -3.43 28.57
C LYS A 369 43.29 -3.27 29.91
N LEU A 370 42.93 -4.18 30.83
CA LEU A 370 43.74 -5.03 31.75
C LEU A 370 44.89 -4.44 32.57
N CYS A 371 45.16 -5.17 33.68
CA CYS A 371 46.43 -5.31 34.43
C CYS A 371 46.55 -4.37 35.66
N ILE A 372 46.86 -4.82 36.89
CA ILE A 372 47.58 -5.99 37.43
C ILE A 372 47.13 -6.20 38.91
N ASN A 373 47.68 -7.21 39.60
CA ASN A 373 47.94 -7.13 41.05
C ASN A 373 48.10 -5.69 41.57
N ASP A 374 47.71 -5.50 42.82
CA ASP A 374 48.05 -4.38 43.71
C ASP A 374 47.43 -3.00 43.40
N MET A 375 46.54 -2.58 44.31
CA MET A 375 46.21 -1.18 44.64
C MET A 375 47.49 -0.38 44.98
N PRO A 376 47.58 0.97 44.78
CA PRO A 376 46.63 1.95 45.31
C PRO A 376 46.48 3.27 44.48
N ILE A 377 45.84 4.25 45.11
CA ILE A 377 45.25 5.51 44.63
C ILE A 377 46.30 6.67 44.58
N LEU A 378 46.05 7.68 43.70
CA LEU A 378 46.27 9.16 43.84
C LEU A 378 47.37 9.89 42.98
N PHE A 379 46.92 10.97 42.28
CA PHE A 379 47.58 12.20 41.72
C PHE A 379 48.37 12.24 40.38
N GLY A 380 48.09 13.30 39.55
CA GLY A 380 49.14 14.21 39.02
C GLY A 380 49.37 14.45 37.50
N VAL A 381 48.73 15.48 36.92
CA VAL A 381 49.22 16.59 36.02
C VAL A 381 50.23 16.38 34.84
N CYS A 382 49.75 16.68 33.61
CA CYS A 382 50.23 17.58 32.50
C CYS A 382 51.74 17.94 32.24
N VAL A 383 52.13 18.00 30.93
CA VAL A 383 52.91 19.06 30.18
C VAL A 383 54.11 18.63 29.27
N LYS A 384 54.00 19.01 27.97
CA LYS A 384 54.97 19.48 26.90
C LYS A 384 56.30 18.76 26.49
N ASN A 385 56.38 18.62 25.15
CA ASN A 385 57.42 19.06 24.17
C ASN A 385 58.78 18.35 23.93
N PHE A 386 59.08 18.28 22.62
CA PHE A 386 60.35 18.52 21.88
C PHE A 386 61.35 17.36 21.62
N LEU A 387 61.77 17.29 20.33
CA LEU A 387 62.90 16.54 19.70
C LEU A 387 62.67 15.02 19.53
N GLY A 388 62.92 14.31 18.44
CA GLY A 388 63.52 14.57 17.12
C GLY A 388 63.99 13.23 16.52
N VAL A 389 63.57 12.93 15.28
CA VAL A 389 64.30 12.19 14.21
C VAL A 389 64.29 10.63 14.14
N THR A 390 63.78 10.14 12.98
CA THR A 390 63.99 8.87 12.18
C THR A 390 63.94 7.48 12.85
N VAL A 391 63.27 6.44 12.32
CA VAL A 391 63.51 5.76 11.02
C VAL A 391 62.25 5.02 10.50
N MET A 392 61.97 5.23 9.20
CA MET A 392 61.54 4.32 8.13
C MET A 392 61.16 2.85 8.46
N LYS A 393 59.92 2.44 8.10
CA LYS A 393 59.68 1.13 7.47
C LYS A 393 58.48 1.20 6.52
N ILE A 394 58.82 1.13 5.24
CA ILE A 394 57.97 0.94 4.08
C ILE A 394 57.79 -0.57 3.88
N VAL A 395 56.56 -1.04 3.65
CA VAL A 395 56.31 -2.32 2.99
C VAL A 395 55.36 -2.09 1.81
N ILE A 396 55.89 -2.49 0.65
CA ILE A 396 55.43 -2.29 -0.72
C ILE A 396 54.38 -3.34 -1.08
N TYR A 397 53.27 -2.95 -1.70
CA TYR A 397 52.47 -3.87 -2.52
C TYR A 397 52.95 -3.79 -3.97
N LYS A 398 53.39 -4.94 -4.50
CA LYS A 398 53.92 -5.07 -5.86
C LYS A 398 52.80 -5.40 -6.85
N CYS A 399 52.87 -4.70 -7.99
CA CYS A 399 52.11 -4.91 -9.21
C CYS A 399 52.53 -6.21 -9.92
N ALA A 400 51.59 -6.90 -10.59
CA ALA A 400 51.90 -7.89 -11.62
C ALA A 400 50.87 -7.78 -12.76
N TYR A 401 51.41 -7.63 -13.98
CA TYR A 401 50.74 -7.55 -15.28
C TYR A 401 51.28 -8.71 -16.15
N GLN A 402 50.53 -9.08 -17.21
CA GLN A 402 50.74 -10.13 -18.23
C GLN A 402 50.10 -11.50 -17.90
N ASN A 403 49.29 -12.14 -18.76
CA ASN A 403 49.30 -12.23 -20.22
C ASN A 403 47.91 -12.18 -20.89
N ALA A 404 47.92 -11.70 -22.14
CA ALA A 404 46.86 -11.80 -23.12
C ALA A 404 47.06 -13.02 -24.04
N ILE A 405 45.96 -13.44 -24.68
CA ILE A 405 45.79 -14.08 -26.01
C ILE A 405 45.10 -15.46 -26.01
N HIS A 406 44.10 -15.54 -26.91
CA HIS A 406 43.31 -16.67 -27.46
C HIS A 406 42.02 -17.07 -26.72
N PHE A 407 40.83 -17.16 -27.34
CA PHE A 407 40.41 -17.00 -28.74
C PHE A 407 38.87 -16.89 -28.83
N ILE A 408 38.39 -15.85 -29.51
CA ILE A 408 37.18 -15.77 -30.37
C ILE A 408 35.93 -16.58 -29.95
N ARG A 409 34.93 -15.90 -29.35
CA ARG A 409 33.48 -16.00 -29.66
C ARG A 409 32.59 -15.25 -28.64
N THR A 410 32.48 -13.92 -28.78
CA THR A 410 31.27 -13.12 -28.43
C THR A 410 31.49 -11.63 -28.75
N LYS A 411 31.61 -11.31 -30.04
CA LYS A 411 31.43 -9.93 -30.54
C LYS A 411 29.99 -9.79 -31.08
N TYR A 412 29.00 -9.82 -30.20
CA TYR A 412 27.63 -9.31 -30.42
C TYR A 412 26.94 -9.35 -29.05
N PHE A 413 27.16 -8.36 -28.18
CA PHE A 413 26.28 -7.96 -27.04
C PHE A 413 26.95 -6.90 -26.12
N GLN A 414 27.66 -5.93 -26.69
CA GLN A 414 28.12 -4.72 -25.98
C GLN A 414 27.88 -3.54 -26.90
N TYR A 415 26.74 -2.84 -26.78
CA TYR A 415 26.55 -1.43 -27.21
C TYR A 415 25.16 -0.84 -26.87
N PHE A 416 24.45 -1.31 -25.84
CA PHE A 416 23.12 -0.75 -25.50
C PHE A 416 22.87 -0.51 -24.00
N LEU A 417 23.93 -0.26 -23.24
CA LEU A 417 23.81 0.26 -21.88
C LEU A 417 24.26 1.72 -21.87
N TRP A 418 23.34 2.57 -21.43
CA TRP A 418 23.55 3.93 -20.92
C TRP A 418 23.73 5.08 -21.92
N LYS A 419 22.59 5.71 -22.30
CA LYS A 419 22.38 7.16 -22.56
C LYS A 419 20.93 7.45 -23.06
N VAL A 420 19.89 6.91 -22.43
CA VAL A 420 18.50 7.20 -22.87
C VAL A 420 17.98 8.46 -22.17
N ARG A 421 18.22 9.62 -22.78
CA ARG A 421 17.37 10.81 -22.59
C ARG A 421 16.35 10.80 -23.72
N ALA A 422 15.17 10.26 -23.44
CA ALA A 422 14.14 10.09 -24.44
C ALA A 422 12.85 10.75 -23.98
N ILE A 423 12.32 11.64 -24.80
CA ILE A 423 10.92 12.05 -24.74
C ILE A 423 10.19 11.31 -25.85
N LEU A 424 9.24 10.46 -25.49
CA LEU A 424 8.37 9.77 -26.43
C LEU A 424 6.97 10.40 -26.36
N TYR A 425 6.48 10.85 -27.51
CA TYR A 425 5.12 11.33 -27.68
C TYR A 425 4.32 10.35 -28.56
N LYS A 426 3.32 9.68 -28.00
CA LYS A 426 2.39 8.86 -28.76
C LYS A 426 1.18 9.72 -29.15
N GLY A 427 0.90 9.84 -30.44
CA GLY A 427 -0.30 10.55 -30.90
C GLY A 427 -1.59 9.76 -30.63
N PRO A 428 -2.75 10.42 -30.56
CA PRO A 428 -4.05 9.74 -30.53
C PRO A 428 -4.23 8.83 -31.75
N ALA A 429 -4.76 7.63 -31.53
CA ALA A 429 -4.92 6.58 -32.55
C ALA A 429 -3.64 6.18 -33.32
N GLN A 430 -2.45 6.55 -32.83
CA GLN A 430 -1.16 6.13 -33.40
C GLN A 430 -0.57 4.97 -32.60
N ASN A 431 -0.09 3.95 -33.31
CA ASN A 431 0.57 2.78 -32.69
C ASN A 431 2.05 3.04 -32.42
N ASN A 432 2.69 3.85 -33.26
CA ASN A 432 4.08 4.27 -33.08
C ASN A 432 4.12 5.59 -32.30
N GLY A 433 5.23 5.84 -31.60
CA GLY A 433 5.48 7.13 -30.97
C GLY A 433 6.52 7.96 -31.73
N LYS A 434 6.56 9.26 -31.46
CA LYS A 434 7.59 10.19 -31.92
C LYS A 434 8.61 10.43 -30.82
N LEU A 435 9.88 10.24 -31.14
CA LEU A 435 10.98 10.24 -30.20
C LEU A 435 11.81 11.51 -30.37
N LEU A 436 12.07 12.22 -29.27
CA LEU A 436 13.18 13.17 -29.16
C LEU A 436 14.24 12.52 -28.28
N ALA A 437 15.36 12.15 -28.90
CA ALA A 437 16.52 11.58 -28.22
C ALA A 437 17.61 12.65 -28.04
N SER A 438 18.43 12.56 -26.99
CA SER A 438 19.45 13.57 -26.72
C SER A 438 20.59 13.65 -27.73
N ASP A 439 20.82 12.58 -28.48
CA ASP A 439 21.82 12.47 -29.55
C ASP A 439 21.30 12.98 -30.90
N SER A 440 19.97 13.09 -31.07
CA SER A 440 19.32 13.76 -32.19
C SER A 440 18.18 14.67 -31.71
N PRO A 441 18.48 15.78 -31.03
CA PRO A 441 17.45 16.70 -30.51
C PRO A 441 16.86 17.59 -31.62
N ASN A 442 17.29 17.40 -32.87
CA ASN A 442 17.01 18.30 -33.97
C ASN A 442 15.75 17.95 -34.77
N ASP A 443 15.21 16.73 -34.61
CA ASP A 443 13.96 16.35 -35.27
C ASP A 443 13.21 15.27 -34.48
N TRP A 444 11.89 15.18 -34.70
CA TRP A 444 11.06 14.09 -34.18
C TRP A 444 11.34 12.81 -34.96
N ALA A 445 12.08 11.88 -34.37
CA ALA A 445 12.33 10.58 -34.97
C ALA A 445 11.10 9.67 -34.85
N ASN A 446 10.87 8.83 -35.85
CA ASN A 446 9.90 7.74 -35.75
C ASN A 446 10.37 6.70 -34.72
N GLY A 447 9.45 6.27 -33.85
CA GLY A 447 9.66 5.09 -33.04
C GLY A 447 9.87 3.87 -33.94
N ALA A 448 10.91 3.10 -33.66
CA ALA A 448 11.29 1.95 -34.48
C ALA A 448 10.26 0.81 -34.48
N ALA A 449 9.40 0.75 -33.47
CA ALA A 449 8.30 -0.21 -33.37
C ALA A 449 7.08 0.39 -32.63
N PRO A 450 5.89 -0.21 -32.79
CA PRO A 450 4.71 0.13 -32.02
C PRO A 450 4.93 0.05 -30.50
N VAL A 451 4.32 0.95 -29.75
CA VAL A 451 4.38 0.94 -28.27
C VAL A 451 3.68 -0.27 -27.64
N THR A 452 2.95 -1.06 -28.43
CA THR A 452 2.31 -2.30 -27.99
C THR A 452 3.26 -3.49 -28.02
N GLN A 453 4.39 -3.40 -28.72
CA GLN A 453 5.37 -4.46 -28.81
C GLN A 453 6.28 -4.46 -27.58
N ASN A 454 6.73 -5.64 -27.15
CA ASN A 454 7.58 -5.80 -25.97
C ASN A 454 9.07 -5.53 -26.23
N ASN A 455 9.45 -5.11 -27.44
CA ASN A 455 10.83 -4.87 -27.84
C ASN A 455 10.91 -3.79 -28.94
N ALA A 456 12.13 -3.51 -29.41
CA ALA A 456 12.43 -2.63 -30.53
C ALA A 456 12.05 -1.14 -30.41
N HIS A 457 11.31 -0.71 -29.38
CA HIS A 457 11.08 0.70 -29.07
C HIS A 457 11.73 1.14 -27.76
N SER A 458 11.97 2.45 -27.62
CA SER A 458 12.80 3.03 -26.55
C SER A 458 12.31 2.74 -25.14
N PHE A 459 11.00 2.78 -24.91
CA PHE A 459 10.41 2.52 -23.59
C PHE A 459 10.27 1.04 -23.25
N ALA A 460 10.21 0.11 -24.22
CA ALA A 460 10.33 -1.32 -23.93
C ALA A 460 11.75 -1.64 -23.46
N ALA A 461 12.76 -1.07 -24.12
CA ALA A 461 14.15 -1.19 -23.69
C ALA A 461 14.37 -0.57 -22.30
N ALA A 462 13.89 0.64 -22.04
CA ALA A 462 14.05 1.31 -20.75
C ALA A 462 13.37 0.58 -19.58
N LEU A 463 12.35 -0.25 -19.85
CA LEU A 463 11.58 -0.96 -18.84
C LEU A 463 11.86 -2.46 -18.82
N THR A 464 12.85 -2.95 -19.57
CA THR A 464 13.16 -4.39 -19.67
C THR A 464 13.34 -5.03 -18.29
N ASP A 465 14.14 -4.40 -17.43
CA ASP A 465 14.42 -4.90 -16.07
C ASP A 465 13.34 -4.53 -15.02
N VAL A 466 12.36 -3.72 -15.43
CA VAL A 466 11.16 -3.39 -14.63
C VAL A 466 10.08 -4.45 -14.82
N VAL A 467 9.93 -4.94 -16.06
CA VAL A 467 8.90 -5.92 -16.41
C VAL A 467 9.38 -7.37 -16.30
N GLY A 468 10.69 -7.62 -16.45
CA GLY A 468 11.35 -8.92 -16.25
C GLY A 468 12.27 -8.92 -15.01
N PRO A 469 12.76 -10.08 -14.56
CA PRO A 469 13.69 -10.18 -13.43
C PRO A 469 15.12 -9.77 -13.82
N HIS A 470 15.82 -9.04 -12.94
CA HIS A 470 17.25 -8.75 -13.08
C HIS A 470 17.91 -8.72 -11.69
N ALA A 471 19.11 -9.28 -11.57
CA ALA A 471 19.80 -9.43 -10.28
C ALA A 471 20.13 -8.08 -9.64
N ASN A 472 20.70 -7.17 -10.44
CA ASN A 472 21.26 -5.91 -9.97
C ASN A 472 20.42 -4.67 -10.31
N VAL A 473 19.17 -4.84 -10.75
CA VAL A 473 18.28 -3.70 -11.05
C VAL A 473 17.06 -3.77 -10.16
N LYS A 474 16.86 -2.70 -9.39
CA LYS A 474 15.75 -2.50 -8.45
C LYS A 474 15.02 -1.23 -8.81
N PHE A 475 13.74 -1.17 -8.48
CA PHE A 475 12.91 -0.04 -8.85
C PHE A 475 11.74 0.19 -7.90
N LEU A 476 11.26 1.43 -7.92
CA LEU A 476 10.02 1.86 -7.30
C LEU A 476 9.09 2.37 -8.41
N ALA A 477 7.90 1.80 -8.51
CA ALA A 477 6.89 2.20 -9.49
C ALA A 477 5.67 2.82 -8.80
N TYR A 478 5.19 3.93 -9.34
CA TYR A 478 4.02 4.64 -8.85
C TYR A 478 3.06 5.01 -9.98
N ASN A 479 1.77 4.86 -9.74
CA ASN A 479 0.72 5.17 -10.71
C ASN A 479 -0.61 5.35 -9.97
N ASN A 480 -1.41 6.34 -10.38
CA ASN A 480 -2.75 6.54 -9.81
C ASN A 480 -3.79 5.55 -10.32
N VAL A 481 -3.50 4.90 -11.45
CA VAL A 481 -4.26 3.76 -12.00
C VAL A 481 -3.23 2.67 -12.28
N PRO A 482 -2.70 1.99 -11.26
CA PRO A 482 -1.67 0.96 -11.46
C PRO A 482 -2.23 -0.25 -12.23
N PRO A 483 -1.39 -0.98 -12.98
CA PRO A 483 -1.79 -2.24 -13.59
C PRO A 483 -2.23 -3.27 -12.53
N ALA A 484 -3.27 -4.05 -12.84
CA ALA A 484 -3.79 -5.16 -12.05
C ALA A 484 -4.30 -4.85 -10.62
N VAL A 485 -4.25 -3.59 -10.15
CA VAL A 485 -4.85 -3.18 -8.86
C VAL A 485 -6.10 -2.33 -9.15
N PRO A 486 -7.30 -2.89 -9.01
CA PRO A 486 -8.52 -2.19 -9.38
C PRO A 486 -8.88 -1.09 -8.36
N ASN A 487 -9.38 0.04 -8.87
CA ASN A 487 -10.05 1.11 -8.09
C ASN A 487 -9.24 1.74 -6.95
N VAL A 488 -7.93 1.90 -7.15
CA VAL A 488 -7.10 2.65 -6.22
C VAL A 488 -7.56 4.11 -6.17
N LYS A 489 -7.91 4.60 -4.97
CA LYS A 489 -8.23 6.01 -4.75
C LYS A 489 -6.99 6.76 -4.29
N THR A 490 -6.46 7.60 -5.17
CA THR A 490 -5.31 8.46 -4.89
C THR A 490 -5.72 9.93 -4.90
N LYS A 491 -4.88 10.79 -4.32
CA LYS A 491 -5.01 12.25 -4.49
C LYS A 491 -4.10 12.82 -5.58
N SER A 492 -3.24 11.96 -6.12
CA SER A 492 -2.17 12.26 -7.07
C SER A 492 -2.54 11.70 -8.43
N ASN A 493 -2.21 12.42 -9.50
CA ASN A 493 -2.33 11.94 -10.88
C ASN A 493 -0.99 11.46 -11.47
N SER A 494 0.09 11.61 -10.69
CA SER A 494 1.45 11.28 -11.11
C SER A 494 1.64 9.78 -11.33
N LYS A 495 2.41 9.48 -12.37
CA LYS A 495 2.81 8.13 -12.77
C LYS A 495 4.29 8.12 -13.16
N GLY A 496 5.00 7.05 -12.85
CA GLY A 496 6.42 6.96 -13.13
C GLY A 496 7.12 5.80 -12.45
N VAL A 497 8.42 5.69 -12.74
CA VAL A 497 9.30 4.64 -12.23
C VAL A 497 10.64 5.25 -11.86
N ILE A 498 11.17 4.91 -10.69
CA ILE A 498 12.55 5.16 -10.28
C ILE A 498 13.28 3.83 -10.38
N ILE A 499 14.37 3.79 -11.13
CA ILE A 499 15.20 2.59 -11.35
C ILE A 499 16.60 2.87 -10.81
N ILE A 500 17.19 1.91 -10.12
CA ILE A 500 18.57 1.95 -9.64
C ILE A 500 19.32 0.68 -10.04
N SER A 501 20.64 0.83 -10.19
CA SER A 501 21.59 -0.27 -10.24
C SER A 501 22.14 -0.54 -8.85
N THR A 502 22.11 -1.80 -8.41
CA THR A 502 22.74 -2.25 -7.15
C THR A 502 24.08 -2.94 -7.41
N ALA A 503 24.68 -2.72 -8.58
CA ALA A 503 25.99 -3.25 -8.90
C ALA A 503 27.07 -2.48 -8.10
N PRO A 504 28.03 -3.17 -7.46
CA PRO A 504 29.03 -2.52 -6.61
C PRO A 504 29.77 -1.37 -7.32
N GLY A 505 29.79 -0.20 -6.67
CA GLY A 505 30.49 0.99 -7.17
C GLY A 505 29.81 1.73 -8.31
N GLN A 506 28.60 1.33 -8.74
CA GLN A 506 27.78 2.09 -9.67
C GLN A 506 26.97 3.17 -8.94
N ASN A 507 26.66 4.27 -9.63
CA ASN A 507 25.83 5.37 -9.12
C ASN A 507 24.74 5.69 -10.15
N ASP A 508 24.15 4.61 -10.65
CA ASP A 508 23.44 4.56 -11.91
C ASP A 508 21.93 4.49 -11.64
N GLY A 509 21.20 5.56 -12.01
CA GLY A 509 19.75 5.62 -11.86
C GLY A 509 19.01 6.16 -13.09
N ALA A 510 17.72 5.88 -13.14
CA ALA A 510 16.80 6.47 -14.09
C ALA A 510 15.49 6.88 -13.41
N TRP A 511 14.91 7.98 -13.86
CA TRP A 511 13.58 8.41 -13.47
C TRP A 511 12.70 8.61 -14.70
N ILE A 512 11.61 7.87 -14.73
CA ILE A 512 10.61 7.90 -15.79
C ILE A 512 9.35 8.58 -15.27
N VAL A 513 8.80 9.53 -16.02
CA VAL A 513 7.47 10.11 -15.79
C VAL A 513 6.60 9.91 -17.04
N HIS A 514 5.32 9.61 -16.86
CA HIS A 514 4.41 9.36 -17.99
C HIS A 514 2.94 9.67 -17.68
N THR A 515 2.08 9.65 -18.69
CA THR A 515 0.62 9.82 -18.54
C THR A 515 -0.20 8.53 -18.62
N VAL A 516 0.40 7.41 -19.04
CA VAL A 516 -0.30 6.13 -19.33
C VAL A 516 -0.87 5.46 -18.06
N PRO A 517 -2.20 5.38 -17.86
CA PRO A 517 -2.81 4.56 -16.81
C PRO A 517 -2.64 3.07 -17.12
N GLY A 518 -2.51 2.23 -16.11
CA GLY A 518 -2.33 0.77 -16.25
C GLY A 518 -0.92 0.33 -16.64
N PHE A 519 0.09 1.20 -16.50
CA PHE A 519 1.45 0.97 -16.99
C PHE A 519 2.51 1.50 -16.01
N PRO A 520 3.71 0.89 -15.94
CA PRO A 520 4.08 -0.43 -16.45
C PRO A 520 3.66 -1.57 -15.52
N ALA A 521 3.46 -2.76 -16.09
CA ALA A 521 3.18 -3.97 -15.32
C ALA A 521 4.47 -4.50 -14.67
N ALA A 522 4.66 -4.18 -13.38
CA ALA A 522 5.88 -4.53 -12.65
C ALA A 522 6.02 -6.06 -12.54
N ARG A 523 7.19 -6.60 -12.92
CA ARG A 523 7.56 -8.03 -12.85
C ARG A 523 6.58 -9.02 -13.50
N THR A 524 5.72 -8.57 -14.40
CA THR A 524 4.65 -9.39 -15.02
C THR A 524 4.75 -9.44 -16.54
N GLY A 525 5.87 -8.98 -17.10
CA GLY A 525 6.06 -8.84 -18.54
C GLY A 525 5.54 -7.52 -19.09
N TYR A 526 6.02 -7.17 -20.29
CA TYR A 526 5.60 -5.93 -20.95
C TYR A 526 4.15 -6.04 -21.41
N SER A 527 3.33 -5.06 -21.02
CA SER A 527 1.93 -4.97 -21.43
C SER A 527 1.52 -3.51 -21.62
N TRP A 528 1.01 -3.19 -22.81
CA TRP A 528 0.44 -1.88 -23.11
C TRP A 528 -1.09 -1.92 -22.95
N PRO A 529 -1.69 -1.00 -22.18
CA PRO A 529 -3.14 -0.94 -22.00
C PRO A 529 -3.88 -0.62 -23.32
N ALA A 530 -4.69 -1.56 -23.81
CA ALA A 530 -5.35 -1.45 -25.12
C ALA A 530 -6.19 -0.17 -25.28
N ALA A 531 -6.91 0.24 -24.22
CA ALA A 531 -7.74 1.45 -24.20
C ALA A 531 -6.94 2.76 -24.41
N GLU A 532 -5.65 2.74 -24.10
CA GLU A 532 -4.76 3.91 -24.20
C GLU A 532 -4.13 4.04 -25.60
N THR A 533 -4.38 3.08 -26.50
CA THR A 533 -3.97 3.18 -27.91
C THR A 533 -4.72 4.29 -28.64
N ALA A 534 -6.00 4.50 -28.30
CA ALA A 534 -6.82 5.55 -28.90
C ALA A 534 -6.40 6.98 -28.47
N LYS A 535 -5.62 7.11 -27.38
CA LYS A 535 -5.30 8.40 -26.75
C LYS A 535 -3.85 8.83 -26.96
N GLY A 536 -3.62 10.13 -26.84
CA GLY A 536 -2.29 10.74 -26.84
C GLY A 536 -1.60 10.60 -25.48
N HIS A 537 -0.31 10.25 -25.48
CA HIS A 537 0.47 10.07 -24.27
C HIS A 537 1.89 10.62 -24.39
N LEU A 538 2.42 11.10 -23.27
CA LEU A 538 3.77 11.60 -23.15
C LEU A 538 4.53 10.77 -22.11
N LEU A 539 5.72 10.31 -22.48
CA LEU A 539 6.64 9.58 -21.61
C LEU A 539 8.02 10.23 -21.68
N ILE A 540 8.65 10.42 -20.52
CA ILE A 540 9.97 11.03 -20.41
C ILE A 540 10.85 10.11 -19.56
N CYS A 541 12.01 9.74 -20.10
CA CYS A 541 13.03 8.99 -19.39
C CYS A 541 14.25 9.90 -19.16
N MET A 542 14.67 10.03 -17.89
CA MET A 542 15.82 10.81 -17.47
C MET A 542 16.83 9.91 -16.77
N THR A 543 18.02 9.77 -17.34
CA THR A 543 19.16 9.17 -16.62
C THR A 543 19.68 10.15 -15.57
N ILE A 544 19.75 9.71 -14.32
CA ILE A 544 20.17 10.51 -13.17
C ILE A 544 21.19 9.73 -12.34
N ALA A 545 21.99 10.42 -11.54
CA ALA A 545 22.80 9.72 -10.54
C ALA A 545 21.89 9.23 -9.40
N GLU A 546 22.22 8.09 -8.81
CA GLU A 546 21.49 7.54 -7.67
C GLU A 546 21.40 8.55 -6.51
N THR A 547 22.47 9.32 -6.29
CA THR A 547 22.51 10.41 -5.31
C THR A 547 21.44 11.51 -5.51
N GLN A 548 20.85 11.63 -6.70
CA GLN A 548 19.78 12.58 -7.00
C GLN A 548 18.40 12.07 -6.58
N ILE A 549 18.25 10.77 -6.32
CA ILE A 549 16.95 10.13 -6.04
C ILE A 549 16.30 10.70 -4.79
N ASN A 550 17.08 11.01 -3.74
CA ASN A 550 16.52 11.59 -2.53
C ASN A 550 15.83 12.95 -2.81
N ALA A 551 16.35 13.74 -3.75
CA ALA A 551 15.72 15.00 -4.16
C ALA A 551 14.43 14.76 -4.97
N VAL A 552 14.39 13.73 -5.82
CA VAL A 552 13.16 13.29 -6.51
C VAL A 552 12.13 12.83 -5.49
N ALA A 553 12.53 11.99 -4.53
CA ALA A 553 11.67 11.47 -3.50
C ALA A 553 11.04 12.57 -2.64
N ALA A 554 11.82 13.60 -2.25
CA ALA A 554 11.29 14.76 -1.53
C ALA A 554 10.16 15.46 -2.28
N SER A 555 10.26 15.58 -3.61
CA SER A 555 9.20 16.13 -4.46
C SER A 555 8.02 15.18 -4.64
N LEU A 556 8.24 13.86 -4.66
CA LEU A 556 7.18 12.86 -4.76
C LEU A 556 6.37 12.76 -3.47
N ILE A 557 6.99 12.79 -2.28
CA ILE A 557 6.25 12.82 -1.00
C ILE A 557 5.20 13.94 -1.01
N GLN A 558 5.57 15.11 -1.55
CA GLN A 558 4.71 16.29 -1.58
C GLN A 558 3.41 16.07 -2.35
N ILE A 559 3.40 15.14 -3.31
CA ILE A 559 2.23 14.84 -4.14
C ILE A 559 1.48 13.57 -3.73
N GLU A 560 1.92 12.84 -2.71
CA GLU A 560 1.24 11.63 -2.20
C GLU A 560 0.92 10.60 -3.32
N PRO A 561 1.90 10.14 -4.13
CA PRO A 561 1.65 9.20 -5.22
C PRO A 561 1.31 7.82 -4.63
N PHE A 562 0.63 7.00 -5.43
CA PHE A 562 0.41 5.60 -5.07
C PHE A 562 1.54 4.75 -5.61
N VAL A 563 2.43 4.34 -4.71
CA VAL A 563 3.52 3.40 -4.99
C VAL A 563 2.92 2.00 -4.98
N TYR A 564 2.89 1.33 -6.13
CA TYR A 564 2.28 0.00 -6.26
C TYR A 564 3.33 -1.12 -6.30
N TYR A 565 4.60 -0.79 -6.45
CA TYR A 565 5.71 -1.73 -6.39
C TYR A 565 6.97 -1.03 -5.86
N ASN A 566 7.73 -1.71 -5.00
CA ASN A 566 9.04 -1.26 -4.54
C ASN A 566 9.88 -2.47 -4.14
N ASP A 567 11.03 -2.65 -4.78
CA ASP A 567 12.03 -3.66 -4.38
C ASP A 567 13.43 -3.06 -4.16
N ILE A 568 13.52 -1.73 -4.04
CA ILE A 568 14.76 -1.03 -3.70
C ILE A 568 15.11 -1.35 -2.24
N PRO A 569 16.25 -2.02 -1.98
CA PRO A 569 16.62 -2.43 -0.62
C PRO A 569 17.07 -1.22 0.20
N GLU A 570 16.87 -1.29 1.52
CA GLU A 570 17.21 -0.20 2.43
C GLU A 570 18.70 0.19 2.40
N THR A 571 19.58 -0.78 2.09
CA THR A 571 21.03 -0.60 2.01
C THR A 571 21.46 0.42 0.96
N GLU A 572 20.81 0.43 -0.21
CA GLU A 572 21.11 1.39 -1.30
C GLU A 572 20.59 2.78 -0.94
N THR A 573 19.48 2.83 -0.20
CA THR A 573 18.86 4.08 0.25
C THR A 573 19.43 4.58 1.58
N ALA A 574 20.53 4.00 2.05
CA ALA A 574 21.21 4.42 3.27
C ALA A 574 21.73 5.85 3.08
N GLY A 575 21.08 6.81 3.76
CA GLY A 575 21.35 8.25 3.57
C GLY A 575 20.32 8.99 2.70
N MET A 576 19.28 8.30 2.22
CA MET A 576 18.14 8.89 1.49
C MET A 576 16.87 8.92 2.36
N PRO A 577 16.80 9.81 3.38
CA PRO A 577 15.69 9.82 4.33
C PRO A 577 14.34 10.14 3.67
N ASP A 578 14.31 10.91 2.58
CA ASP A 578 13.08 11.22 1.88
C ASP A 578 12.66 10.05 0.97
N PHE A 579 13.60 9.27 0.43
CA PHE A 579 13.24 8.01 -0.23
C PHE A 579 12.58 7.05 0.75
N LYS A 580 13.14 6.89 1.96
CA LYS A 580 12.52 6.06 3.00
C LYS A 580 11.09 6.51 3.31
N LYS A 581 10.87 7.81 3.50
CA LYS A 581 9.51 8.37 3.72
C LYS A 581 8.55 8.10 2.55
N LEU A 582 9.03 8.20 1.31
CA LEU A 582 8.25 7.88 0.12
C LEU A 582 7.90 6.38 0.08
N ALA A 583 8.89 5.53 0.33
CA ALA A 583 8.76 4.07 0.37
C ALA A 583 7.93 3.56 1.56
N GLU A 584 7.70 4.38 2.58
CA GLU A 584 6.76 4.14 3.71
C GLU A 584 5.40 4.85 3.51
N GLY A 585 5.23 5.56 2.39
CA GLY A 585 3.98 6.27 2.06
C GLY A 585 3.65 7.44 3.00
N GLN A 586 4.63 7.99 3.70
CA GLN A 586 4.45 9.15 4.57
C GLN A 586 3.94 10.36 3.78
N ILE A 587 3.20 11.24 4.46
CA ILE A 587 2.63 12.45 3.84
C ILE A 587 3.09 13.71 4.56
N PRO A 588 3.23 14.85 3.87
CA PRO A 588 3.53 16.13 4.51
C PRO A 588 2.42 16.51 5.49
N THR A 589 2.75 16.59 6.78
CA THR A 589 1.82 17.02 7.82
C THR A 589 1.97 18.50 8.15
N THR A 590 3.17 19.06 7.99
CA THR A 590 3.52 20.44 8.30
C THR A 590 3.87 21.25 7.04
N PRO A 591 3.63 22.57 7.05
CA PRO A 591 4.11 23.48 6.00
C PRO A 591 5.65 23.52 5.92
N PRO A 592 6.23 23.88 4.75
CA PRO A 592 5.56 24.32 3.52
C PRO A 592 4.93 23.16 2.73
N PHE A 593 3.72 23.38 2.18
CA PHE A 593 2.99 22.39 1.37
C PHE A 593 3.32 22.43 -0.13
N THR A 594 4.42 23.09 -0.48
CA THR A 594 4.96 23.22 -1.82
C THR A 594 6.47 23.08 -1.78
N THR A 595 7.06 22.46 -2.79
CA THR A 595 8.50 22.23 -2.87
C THR A 595 9.00 22.57 -4.28
N LYS A 596 10.21 23.14 -4.34
CA LYS A 596 11.01 23.24 -5.56
C LYS A 596 12.31 22.49 -5.32
N ARG A 597 12.60 21.48 -6.14
CA ARG A 597 13.89 20.77 -6.16
C ARG A 597 14.54 20.93 -7.52
N SER A 598 15.85 20.82 -7.56
CA SER A 598 16.61 20.78 -8.81
C SER A 598 17.48 19.54 -8.79
N ILE A 599 17.53 18.82 -9.91
CA ILE A 599 18.43 17.70 -10.13
C ILE A 599 19.16 17.87 -11.45
N LYS A 600 20.25 17.11 -11.64
CA LYS A 600 20.96 17.05 -12.92
C LYS A 600 20.93 15.64 -13.49
N THR A 601 20.79 15.55 -14.81
CA THR A 601 20.91 14.27 -15.52
C THR A 601 22.37 13.79 -15.53
N ALA A 602 22.60 12.48 -15.48
CA ALA A 602 23.93 11.87 -15.51
C ALA A 602 24.45 11.62 -16.93
N ALA A 603 24.62 12.67 -17.74
CA ALA A 603 25.30 12.54 -19.04
C ALA A 603 26.47 13.52 -19.18
N GLN A 604 27.27 13.32 -20.24
CA GLN A 604 28.48 14.10 -20.52
C GLN A 604 28.27 15.62 -20.48
N ALA A 605 27.11 16.09 -20.98
CA ALA A 605 26.65 17.46 -20.80
C ALA A 605 25.37 17.44 -19.93
N PRO A 606 25.47 17.61 -18.61
CA PRO A 606 24.33 17.57 -17.70
C PRO A 606 23.25 18.58 -18.07
N VAL A 607 21.98 18.18 -17.98
CA VAL A 607 20.81 19.03 -18.16
C VAL A 607 20.18 19.27 -16.79
N ASP A 608 19.85 20.53 -16.50
CA ASP A 608 19.15 20.92 -15.28
C ASP A 608 17.66 20.59 -15.38
N ILE A 609 17.15 19.97 -14.32
CA ILE A 609 15.75 19.56 -14.18
C ILE A 609 15.21 20.21 -12.91
N HIS A 610 14.12 20.97 -13.03
CA HIS A 610 13.42 21.57 -11.90
C HIS A 610 12.11 20.85 -11.63
N ILE A 611 11.91 20.41 -10.40
CA ILE A 611 10.72 19.69 -9.96
C ILE A 611 9.92 20.61 -9.05
N TYR A 612 8.70 20.94 -9.47
CA TYR A 612 7.74 21.74 -8.73
C TYR A 612 6.63 20.83 -8.22
N SER A 613 6.43 20.76 -6.90
CA SER A 613 5.41 19.90 -6.31
C SER A 613 4.54 20.64 -5.32
N LYS A 614 3.26 20.26 -5.23
CA LYS A 614 2.33 20.73 -4.21
C LYS A 614 1.40 19.64 -3.70
N SER A 615 1.09 19.66 -2.40
CA SER A 615 0.04 18.79 -1.84
C SER A 615 -1.35 19.38 -2.00
N ALA A 616 -2.35 18.53 -1.77
CA ALA A 616 -3.76 18.88 -1.56
C ALA A 616 -4.01 19.91 -0.45
N LYS A 617 -3.08 20.03 0.52
CA LYS A 617 -3.18 20.98 1.64
C LYS A 617 -2.78 22.40 1.27
N SER A 618 -1.99 22.59 0.21
CA SER A 618 -1.50 23.91 -0.21
C SER A 618 -2.60 24.87 -0.65
N LYS A 619 -3.75 24.35 -1.13
CA LYS A 619 -4.81 25.13 -1.79
C LYS A 619 -4.34 25.94 -2.99
N TYR A 620 -3.12 25.67 -3.48
CA TYR A 620 -2.57 26.31 -4.67
C TYR A 620 -2.88 25.53 -5.93
N GLU A 621 -2.97 26.30 -7.01
CA GLU A 621 -3.06 25.86 -8.38
C GLU A 621 -1.61 25.74 -8.93
N ILE A 622 -1.26 24.66 -9.65
CA ILE A 622 0.15 24.39 -10.02
C ILE A 622 0.69 25.36 -11.08
N TYR A 623 -0.11 25.79 -12.06
CA TYR A 623 0.31 26.60 -13.19
C TYR A 623 0.66 28.03 -12.76
N LYS A 624 -0.32 28.81 -12.31
CA LYS A 624 -0.19 30.21 -11.87
C LYS A 624 0.51 30.36 -10.52
N LYS A 625 0.05 29.64 -9.49
CA LYS A 625 0.48 29.92 -8.09
C LYS A 625 1.81 29.28 -7.75
N VAL A 626 2.23 28.24 -8.47
CA VAL A 626 3.52 27.57 -8.28
C VAL A 626 4.48 27.88 -9.44
N ILE A 627 4.16 27.45 -10.66
CA ILE A 627 5.10 27.50 -11.79
C ILE A 627 5.34 28.93 -12.29
N VAL A 628 4.30 29.68 -12.70
CA VAL A 628 4.44 31.07 -13.17
C VAL A 628 5.07 31.94 -12.09
N LYS A 629 4.69 31.75 -10.83
CA LYS A 629 5.29 32.48 -9.70
C LYS A 629 6.79 32.17 -9.54
N ALA A 630 7.20 30.93 -9.76
CA ALA A 630 8.59 30.52 -9.64
C ALA A 630 9.45 30.87 -10.86
N LEU A 631 8.91 30.72 -12.07
CA LEU A 631 9.60 31.04 -13.33
C LEU A 631 9.63 32.54 -13.60
N LYS A 632 8.65 33.30 -13.08
CA LYS A 632 8.45 34.73 -13.35
C LYS A 632 8.32 35.04 -14.85
N LYS A 633 7.79 34.09 -15.63
CA LYS A 633 7.66 34.16 -17.10
C LYS A 633 6.23 33.86 -17.54
N THR A 634 5.87 34.29 -18.75
CA THR A 634 4.65 33.82 -19.42
C THR A 634 4.82 32.36 -19.82
N ILE A 635 3.74 31.58 -19.81
CA ILE A 635 3.77 30.17 -20.22
C ILE A 635 2.69 29.91 -21.28
N LYS A 636 3.02 29.05 -22.25
CA LYS A 636 2.06 28.47 -23.20
C LYS A 636 1.70 27.07 -22.73
N VAL A 637 0.42 26.75 -22.69
CA VAL A 637 -0.11 25.52 -22.05
C VAL A 637 -0.82 24.63 -23.07
N TRP A 638 -0.37 23.38 -23.16
CA TRP A 638 -1.09 22.27 -23.77
C TRP A 638 -1.68 21.42 -22.65
N SER A 639 -3.00 21.32 -22.62
CA SER A 639 -3.71 20.55 -21.60
C SER A 639 -5.16 20.37 -22.01
N ARG A 640 -5.70 19.19 -21.73
CA ARG A 640 -7.14 18.95 -21.74
C ARG A 640 -7.84 19.93 -20.81
N ARG A 641 -8.91 20.57 -21.29
CA ARG A 641 -9.59 21.67 -20.60
C ARG A 641 -11.08 21.68 -20.91
N ASP A 642 -11.86 22.34 -20.06
CA ASP A 642 -13.26 22.62 -20.37
C ASP A 642 -13.36 23.88 -21.26
N ASN A 643 -14.35 23.93 -22.16
CA ASN A 643 -14.57 25.04 -23.10
C ASN A 643 -14.85 26.40 -22.42
N LYS A 644 -14.90 26.44 -21.08
CA LYS A 644 -15.09 27.65 -20.28
C LYS A 644 -13.77 28.28 -19.84
N LEU A 645 -12.68 27.52 -19.84
CA LEU A 645 -11.37 28.00 -19.44
C LEU A 645 -10.82 28.96 -20.50
N LYS A 646 -10.35 30.13 -20.06
CA LYS A 646 -9.64 31.09 -20.92
C LYS A 646 -8.25 31.34 -20.36
N GLY A 647 -7.34 31.81 -21.19
CA GLY A 647 -6.01 32.25 -20.76
C GLY A 647 -6.09 33.33 -19.67
N ASP A 648 -5.10 33.36 -18.78
CA ASP A 648 -4.99 34.36 -17.72
C ASP A 648 -3.93 35.40 -18.12
N CYS A 649 -4.40 36.56 -18.59
CA CYS A 649 -3.54 37.62 -19.09
C CYS A 649 -3.56 38.89 -18.21
N ARG A 650 -3.91 38.75 -16.92
CA ARG A 650 -4.13 39.89 -16.01
C ARG A 650 -2.85 40.53 -15.46
N VAL A 651 -1.70 39.89 -15.65
CA VAL A 651 -0.42 40.34 -15.07
C VAL A 651 0.57 40.52 -16.20
N LEU A 652 1.08 41.75 -16.37
CA LEU A 652 2.10 42.05 -17.38
C LEU A 652 3.26 41.03 -17.30
N GLU A 653 3.60 40.44 -18.45
CA GLU A 653 4.71 39.47 -18.63
C GLU A 653 4.61 38.14 -17.86
N ARG A 654 3.49 37.86 -17.17
CA ARG A 654 3.27 36.60 -16.42
C ARG A 654 1.93 35.95 -16.76
N ASN A 655 1.71 35.81 -18.06
CA ASN A 655 0.45 35.31 -18.60
C ASN A 655 0.43 33.78 -18.68
N ILE A 656 -0.78 33.22 -18.70
CA ILE A 656 -1.04 31.84 -19.11
C ILE A 656 -1.76 31.90 -20.45
N ARG A 657 -1.09 31.46 -21.52
CA ARG A 657 -1.61 31.41 -22.88
C ARG A 657 -1.95 29.97 -23.24
N LEU A 658 -3.12 29.75 -23.84
CA LEU A 658 -3.58 28.42 -24.23
C LEU A 658 -3.16 28.13 -25.67
N ILE A 659 -2.61 26.95 -25.94
CA ILE A 659 -2.25 26.53 -27.30
C ILE A 659 -3.53 26.16 -28.06
N LYS A 660 -3.66 26.65 -29.31
CA LYS A 660 -4.80 26.32 -30.18
C LYS A 660 -4.73 24.85 -30.60
N SER A 661 -5.86 24.17 -30.51
CA SER A 661 -6.04 22.79 -31.01
C SER A 661 -6.75 22.84 -32.36
N PRO A 662 -6.45 21.93 -33.32
CA PRO A 662 -5.47 20.84 -33.26
C PRO A 662 -4.02 21.30 -33.51
N VAL A 663 -3.05 20.43 -33.17
CA VAL A 663 -1.61 20.61 -33.46
C VAL A 663 -1.01 19.38 -34.14
N GLN A 664 0.22 19.53 -34.66
CA GLN A 664 1.00 18.43 -35.25
C GLN A 664 2.25 18.17 -34.40
N ILE A 665 2.45 16.92 -33.99
CA ILE A 665 3.62 16.49 -33.21
C ILE A 665 4.42 15.54 -34.08
N GLY A 666 5.46 16.06 -34.73
CA GLY A 666 6.01 15.42 -35.93
C GLY A 666 4.92 15.39 -37.01
N ASP A 667 4.53 14.20 -37.46
CA ASP A 667 3.41 13.95 -38.38
C ASP A 667 2.15 13.39 -37.67
N HIS A 668 2.12 13.39 -36.33
CA HIS A 668 0.97 12.89 -35.57
C HIS A 668 -0.06 14.01 -35.33
N PRO A 669 -1.23 13.98 -36.00
CA PRO A 669 -2.29 14.93 -35.73
C PRO A 669 -2.84 14.72 -34.31
N THR A 670 -2.84 15.79 -33.52
CA THR A 670 -3.17 15.71 -32.10
C THR A 670 -4.20 16.77 -31.75
N ASN A 671 -5.33 16.31 -31.20
CA ASN A 671 -6.37 17.16 -30.63
C ASN A 671 -6.31 17.10 -29.10
N VAL A 672 -6.76 18.15 -28.44
CA VAL A 672 -6.62 18.29 -26.99
C VAL A 672 -7.61 17.41 -26.22
N GLU A 673 -8.69 16.97 -26.88
CA GLU A 673 -9.74 16.13 -26.30
C GLU A 673 -9.34 14.66 -26.18
N ALA A 674 -8.50 14.18 -27.10
CA ALA A 674 -8.01 12.80 -27.18
C ALA A 674 -6.56 12.65 -26.67
N ASP A 675 -5.98 13.68 -26.06
CA ASP A 675 -4.62 13.66 -25.53
C ASP A 675 -4.62 13.80 -24.00
N GLU A 676 -3.99 12.85 -23.31
CA GLU A 676 -3.89 12.82 -21.85
C GLU A 676 -2.63 13.55 -21.33
N SER A 677 -1.77 14.02 -22.23
CA SER A 677 -0.57 14.78 -21.85
C SER A 677 -0.89 16.23 -21.46
N ASN A 678 -0.13 16.73 -20.49
CA ASN A 678 -0.17 18.14 -20.11
C ASN A 678 1.26 18.66 -20.05
N TRP A 679 1.53 19.72 -20.79
CA TRP A 679 2.87 20.28 -20.87
C TRP A 679 2.83 21.78 -21.11
N ILE A 680 3.93 22.45 -20.75
CA ILE A 680 4.08 23.88 -20.93
C ILE A 680 5.43 24.25 -21.53
N VAL A 681 5.50 25.41 -22.16
CA VAL A 681 6.75 26.07 -22.57
C VAL A 681 6.78 27.52 -22.10
N SER A 682 7.96 28.01 -21.73
CA SER A 682 8.14 29.39 -21.24
C SER A 682 8.28 30.42 -22.37
N GLU A 683 7.74 31.62 -22.19
CA GLU A 683 7.86 32.76 -23.10
C GLU A 683 8.23 34.03 -22.30
N PRO A 684 9.44 34.62 -22.48
CA PRO A 684 10.61 34.08 -23.20
C PRO A 684 11.33 32.98 -22.39
N GLY A 685 12.09 32.10 -23.05
CA GLY A 685 12.98 31.17 -22.35
C GLY A 685 13.27 29.89 -23.12
N ASN A 686 13.71 28.89 -22.38
CA ASN A 686 14.22 27.60 -22.85
C ASN A 686 13.70 26.42 -22.01
N ILE A 687 12.57 26.64 -21.33
CA ILE A 687 12.00 25.67 -20.39
C ILE A 687 10.82 24.97 -21.02
N PHE A 688 10.88 23.64 -21.05
CA PHE A 688 9.76 22.74 -21.29
C PHE A 688 9.38 22.06 -19.98
N CYS A 689 8.09 21.96 -19.63
CA CYS A 689 7.68 21.17 -18.47
C CYS A 689 6.59 20.16 -18.79
N PHE A 690 6.75 18.95 -18.26
CA PHE A 690 5.69 17.96 -18.10
C PHE A 690 4.91 18.25 -16.82
N ILE A 691 3.58 18.26 -16.90
CA ILE A 691 2.69 18.44 -15.75
C ILE A 691 1.81 17.20 -15.60
N ASP A 692 1.72 16.65 -14.39
CA ASP A 692 0.91 15.45 -14.13
C ASP A 692 -0.60 15.71 -14.12
N LYS A 693 -1.01 16.97 -14.25
CA LYS A 693 -2.36 17.44 -13.99
C LYS A 693 -2.84 18.43 -15.04
N PRO A 694 -4.07 18.26 -15.57
CA PRO A 694 -4.62 19.20 -16.53
C PRO A 694 -4.88 20.57 -15.92
N TYR A 695 -4.71 21.59 -16.76
CA TYR A 695 -5.22 22.94 -16.57
C TYR A 695 -6.72 22.97 -16.89
N ALA A 696 -7.56 22.76 -15.87
CA ALA A 696 -9.01 22.74 -16.02
C ALA A 696 -9.70 23.46 -14.87
N VAL A 697 -10.79 24.18 -15.16
CA VAL A 697 -11.72 24.69 -14.16
C VAL A 697 -12.82 23.65 -14.08
N THR A 698 -12.70 22.67 -13.20
CA THR A 698 -13.91 21.91 -12.83
C THR A 698 -14.97 22.93 -12.41
N ILE A 699 -16.21 22.75 -12.89
CA ILE A 699 -17.39 23.58 -12.59
C ILE A 699 -17.66 23.69 -11.07
N LEU A 700 -16.89 22.99 -10.24
CA LEU A 700 -16.62 23.32 -8.85
C LEU A 700 -15.17 23.84 -8.75
N LYS A 701 -14.99 25.15 -8.47
CA LYS A 701 -13.72 25.90 -8.28
C LYS A 701 -12.72 25.32 -7.23
N LYS A 702 -12.80 24.03 -6.88
CA LYS A 702 -12.08 23.39 -5.78
C LYS A 702 -11.09 22.30 -6.22
N SER A 703 -11.29 21.54 -7.31
CA SER A 703 -10.55 20.28 -7.55
C SER A 703 -9.02 20.41 -7.53
N GLN A 704 -8.44 21.29 -8.37
CA GLN A 704 -6.99 21.38 -8.49
C GLN A 704 -6.31 21.96 -7.23
N ALA A 705 -6.97 22.90 -6.55
CA ALA A 705 -6.50 23.45 -5.28
C ALA A 705 -6.54 22.38 -4.16
N THR A 706 -7.52 21.47 -4.20
CA THR A 706 -7.73 20.43 -3.17
C THR A 706 -7.02 19.11 -3.42
N GLU A 707 -6.28 18.98 -4.51
CA GLU A 707 -5.58 17.76 -4.91
C GLU A 707 -4.09 18.05 -5.12
N SER A 708 -3.21 17.04 -5.14
CA SER A 708 -1.79 17.27 -5.40
C SER A 708 -1.48 17.47 -6.90
N ALA A 709 -0.29 17.99 -7.20
CA ALA A 709 0.21 18.17 -8.56
C ALA A 709 1.75 18.31 -8.58
N MET A 710 2.36 17.87 -9.68
CA MET A 710 3.79 17.96 -9.97
C MET A 710 4.04 18.50 -11.37
N GLY A 711 5.06 19.36 -11.51
CA GLY A 711 5.64 19.76 -12.77
C GLY A 711 7.13 19.42 -12.82
N VAL A 712 7.56 18.73 -13.88
CA VAL A 712 8.97 18.41 -14.16
C VAL A 712 9.41 19.25 -15.34
N CYS A 713 10.26 20.24 -15.07
CA CYS A 713 10.73 21.22 -16.03
C CYS A 713 12.18 20.91 -16.46
N ILE A 714 12.41 20.81 -17.77
CA ILE A 714 13.69 20.55 -18.40
C ILE A 714 14.21 21.87 -18.97
N ASP A 715 15.41 22.27 -18.55
CA ASP A 715 16.11 23.46 -19.04
C ASP A 715 17.04 23.06 -20.19
N LYS A 716 16.49 22.99 -21.41
CA LYS A 716 17.24 22.61 -22.61
C LYS A 716 16.64 23.22 -23.87
N ASP A 717 17.40 24.13 -24.47
CA ASP A 717 17.01 24.91 -25.65
C ASP A 717 16.47 24.06 -26.80
N ALA A 718 17.15 22.95 -27.12
CA ALA A 718 16.76 22.11 -28.25
C ALA A 718 15.40 21.42 -28.03
N ILE A 719 15.10 20.97 -26.79
CA ILE A 719 13.80 20.37 -26.46
C ILE A 719 12.72 21.47 -26.46
N PHE A 720 13.02 22.60 -25.81
CA PHE A 720 12.13 23.75 -25.79
C PHE A 720 11.74 24.20 -27.20
N ALA A 721 12.70 24.30 -28.12
CA ALA A 721 12.47 24.76 -29.48
C ALA A 721 11.43 23.89 -30.22
N ARG A 722 11.46 22.56 -30.03
CA ARG A 722 10.50 21.63 -30.67
C ARG A 722 9.08 21.85 -30.14
N PHE A 723 8.92 21.94 -28.82
CA PHE A 723 7.60 22.19 -28.23
C PHE A 723 7.10 23.60 -28.46
N ASN A 724 7.99 24.60 -28.52
CA ASN A 724 7.60 25.98 -28.82
C ASN A 724 7.17 26.15 -30.29
N ALA A 725 7.75 25.39 -31.22
CA ALA A 725 7.28 25.34 -32.61
C ALA A 725 5.85 24.77 -32.71
N ILE A 726 5.54 23.72 -31.95
CA ILE A 726 4.17 23.18 -31.82
C ILE A 726 3.23 24.25 -31.22
N ALA A 727 3.71 25.00 -30.24
CA ALA A 727 3.00 26.08 -29.56
C ALA A 727 2.99 27.43 -30.32
N ALA A 728 3.17 27.42 -31.65
CA ALA A 728 3.22 28.65 -32.45
C ALA A 728 1.90 29.43 -32.42
N GLN A 729 0.76 28.73 -32.39
CA GLN A 729 -0.56 29.35 -32.34
C GLN A 729 -1.16 29.26 -30.94
N VAL A 730 -1.46 30.42 -30.35
CA VAL A 730 -2.12 30.54 -29.04
C VAL A 730 -3.47 31.24 -29.16
N GLU A 731 -4.41 30.86 -28.29
CA GLU A 731 -5.69 31.53 -28.17
C GLU A 731 -5.51 32.99 -27.74
N ASN A 732 -6.43 33.85 -28.19
CA ASN A 732 -6.44 35.24 -27.80
C ASN A 732 -6.75 35.35 -26.30
N CYS A 733 -6.03 36.25 -25.61
CA CYS A 733 -6.37 36.60 -24.25
C CYS A 733 -7.81 37.15 -24.20
N PRO A 734 -8.63 36.72 -23.23
CA PRO A 734 -9.92 37.37 -22.99
C PRO A 734 -9.68 38.86 -22.74
N ARG A 735 -10.39 39.71 -23.48
CA ARG A 735 -10.45 41.16 -23.22
C ARG A 735 -11.14 41.44 -21.90
#